data_AF-A0A1C7M2T7-F1
#
_entry.id   AF-A0A1C7M2T7-F1
#
_cell.length_a   1.000
_cell.length_b   1.000
_cell.length_c   1.000
_cell.angle_alpha   90.00
_cell.angle_beta   90.00
_cell.angle_gamma   90.00
#
_symmetry.space_group_name_H-M   'P 1'
#
loop_
_entity.id
_entity.type
_entity.pdbx_description
1 polymer ?
#
loop_
_entity_poly.entity_id
_entity_poly.type
_entity_poly.pdbx_seq_one_letter_code
_entity_poly.pdbx_strand_id
1 'polypeptide(L)'
;MSHGKQFTLYTHKGGPNGWKVAIVLEELGLSYESIYLDFGKNEQKGEEHTKYNPNGRIPTLIDHKNNDFVIWESNAIITYLVEKYDTEHKISVTGFEDRISQLQWLFFQASGQGPYFGQFAWFIFYHPEKVPSAIERYKNEINRVLGVLDGVLSKQQWLVGNKCTVADLSFITWNQGIFTAQARTNHDFEIEKNFPAVHNALAEGSSRTSVLARPLTVISTTSVSEDDDESNLKKAIKKHALEFFLGHGGKHEEWGESQERSVREEMFRRWKKASGARHVCTTSAPNPRSDGSHPGSIRNSNVEPPRVPLDMVAQPASAGAETFVTAPSHFAQAPAEEGPSVPPPLRDVNNEDESPRVPSETSATALLGRSLPQQDGRKNHTASGLSSSRVPSESIPDITVADNISSAGPILDKTKATKRFVHYEEEAPAPPAEVLARKGSEVGATSAGAAQQATAENQVPWDRMLVRVSYTEDPVPPAFDESQNRITRRLDNEAWAEYIVAWRKDRLELYADHAIPGREWLFGEKSLAFVVPLGSSTTRLSLYSFVDLSFCLTCPPVPLRIRSKGRQLLLGAKRGTNIFVFKMKSRTRAVDWFWQLWRHFGGQIPQYIEIRCPILDTRVKIDIPGYDSADINSAYAVFRKDNVIDLCRKYLCKVQEYHSLIERQLEEGVALELAWRLETNLDWVWQLEDVQEKPREWAVLCGLALKQASVAGKSSHLEIRLKKHFPARLHMKDGTRLDEPPGIEGFLERIRPNSQLKQPVYLTTHDGYLFALPPAHAHHPVPPGLPPGNLENTDGAQTLRQREVRRGAHQILDATGMSDLRTVVAVRRAFQLIPMHTQEPPGRHTPNWEDTEGFWEQVERNESDDEDPGGDVGMAQVQNKMHLRMRRSFELLLTSGRVIRFETYSCQIALEWITRLRPLVSYWKKRHEVDARREMDIAHFSTGRERITPRRYPDDREYRHGGTHEAPPEPPPDPAASLPDLSSFFNWCVLDDCRPILKCGRLYGRKGWWGSYKHIQLVLVSGHLVQYRITGRTSLHHRKSKVISILDAYVCSGYFAAHYLPEGQYNPDAPHVARRYQDGLETDDGEEDTLFVIWYRNIKAERGRKLGSADVPPLSAKRKVAVFRTRSKLERDAWVWAINSEIEKAVRASREWEDMVREAGEILKV
;
A
#
# COMPACT_ATOMS: atom_id res chain seq x y z
N MET A 1 -8.99 -32.75 46.59
CA MET A 1 -10.40 -32.54 47.01
C MET A 1 -11.10 -33.90 47.06
N SER A 2 -12.18 -34.05 47.82
CA SER A 2 -12.87 -35.34 48.01
C SER A 2 -14.03 -35.52 47.02
N HIS A 3 -13.71 -35.64 45.73
CA HIS A 3 -14.73 -35.78 44.67
C HIS A 3 -15.36 -37.18 44.71
N GLY A 4 -16.60 -37.26 45.21
CA GLY A 4 -17.39 -38.50 45.26
C GLY A 4 -18.12 -38.83 43.95
N LYS A 5 -17.89 -38.05 42.89
CA LYS A 5 -18.58 -38.14 41.59
C LYS A 5 -17.56 -38.14 40.44
N GLN A 6 -17.97 -38.66 39.29
CA GLN A 6 -17.10 -38.81 38.12
C GLN A 6 -16.61 -37.48 37.52
N PHE A 7 -17.44 -36.43 37.50
CA PHE A 7 -17.08 -35.16 36.87
C PHE A 7 -17.20 -33.95 37.81
N THR A 8 -16.29 -33.00 37.67
CA THR A 8 -16.42 -31.64 38.22
C THR A 8 -16.68 -30.65 37.08
N LEU A 9 -17.77 -29.89 37.15
CA LEU A 9 -18.19 -28.89 36.18
C LEU A 9 -18.07 -27.48 36.77
N TYR A 10 -17.05 -26.72 36.36
CA TYR A 10 -16.95 -25.29 36.65
C TYR A 10 -17.94 -24.53 35.76
N THR A 11 -18.83 -23.77 36.39
CA THR A 11 -20.00 -23.15 35.75
C THR A 11 -20.43 -21.86 36.46
N HIS A 12 -21.48 -21.20 35.98
CA HIS A 12 -22.09 -20.02 36.60
C HIS A 12 -23.61 -20.14 36.56
N LYS A 13 -24.29 -19.76 37.65
CA LYS A 13 -25.74 -20.01 37.85
C LYS A 13 -26.61 -19.42 36.74
N GLY A 14 -26.27 -18.22 36.25
CA GLY A 14 -26.94 -17.57 35.11
C GLY A 14 -26.25 -17.75 33.75
N GLY A 15 -25.24 -18.62 33.63
CA GLY A 15 -24.46 -18.79 32.40
C GLY A 15 -24.97 -19.94 31.52
N PRO A 16 -25.63 -19.69 30.37
CA PRO A 16 -26.31 -20.74 29.59
C PRO A 16 -25.37 -21.85 29.09
N ASN A 17 -24.13 -21.51 28.70
CA ASN A 17 -23.18 -22.50 28.16
C ASN A 17 -22.87 -23.66 29.13
N GLY A 18 -22.85 -23.42 30.43
CA GLY A 18 -22.61 -24.49 31.43
C GLY A 18 -23.81 -25.40 31.64
N TRP A 19 -25.03 -24.87 31.49
CA TRP A 19 -26.26 -25.67 31.59
C TRP A 19 -26.41 -26.67 30.43
N LYS A 20 -25.87 -26.39 29.24
CA LYS A 20 -25.83 -27.36 28.12
C LYS A 20 -25.06 -28.63 28.50
N VAL A 21 -23.93 -28.46 29.20
CA VAL A 21 -23.08 -29.57 29.66
C VAL A 21 -23.82 -30.37 30.73
N ALA A 22 -24.51 -29.69 31.66
CA ALA A 22 -25.35 -30.34 32.66
C ALA A 22 -26.50 -31.15 32.04
N ILE A 23 -27.18 -30.63 31.01
CA ILE A 23 -28.20 -31.35 30.23
C ILE A 23 -27.62 -32.65 29.67
N VAL A 24 -26.48 -32.58 28.97
CA VAL A 24 -25.84 -33.75 28.34
C VAL A 24 -25.33 -34.77 29.37
N LEU A 25 -24.86 -34.32 30.54
CA LEU A 25 -24.48 -35.22 31.65
C LEU A 25 -25.70 -35.97 32.22
N GLU A 26 -26.84 -35.30 32.38
CA GLU A 26 -28.06 -35.92 32.94
C GLU A 26 -28.75 -36.85 31.94
N GLU A 27 -28.83 -36.50 30.65
CA GLU A 27 -29.34 -37.39 29.58
C GLU A 27 -28.51 -38.68 29.44
N LEU A 28 -27.21 -38.64 29.77
CA LEU A 28 -26.31 -39.80 29.80
C LEU A 28 -26.22 -40.48 31.18
N GLY A 29 -26.95 -40.00 32.20
CA GLY A 29 -26.93 -40.55 33.57
C GLY A 29 -25.58 -40.42 34.29
N LEU A 30 -24.74 -39.47 33.89
CA LEU A 30 -23.36 -39.31 34.35
C LEU A 30 -23.28 -38.47 35.63
N SER A 31 -22.69 -39.04 36.69
CA SER A 31 -22.56 -38.35 37.98
C SER A 31 -21.60 -37.16 37.93
N TYR A 32 -22.09 -35.94 38.22
CA TYR A 32 -21.26 -34.72 38.26
C TYR A 32 -21.57 -33.80 39.45
N GLU A 33 -20.61 -32.96 39.84
CA GLU A 33 -20.78 -31.84 40.76
C GLU A 33 -20.51 -30.50 40.05
N SER A 34 -21.23 -29.45 40.45
CA SER A 34 -21.13 -28.11 39.85
C SER A 34 -20.43 -27.14 40.80
N ILE A 35 -19.28 -26.61 40.38
CA ILE A 35 -18.61 -25.50 41.07
C ILE A 35 -19.08 -24.20 40.41
N TYR A 36 -19.85 -23.41 41.15
CA TYR A 36 -20.40 -22.13 40.68
C TYR A 36 -19.46 -20.97 41.01
N LEU A 37 -18.78 -20.43 40.01
CA LEU A 37 -17.87 -19.28 40.15
C LEU A 37 -18.65 -17.95 40.18
N ASP A 38 -18.18 -17.01 41.01
CA ASP A 38 -18.76 -15.68 41.15
C ASP A 38 -18.15 -14.68 40.15
N PHE A 39 -18.95 -14.29 39.15
CA PHE A 39 -18.56 -13.31 38.14
C PHE A 39 -18.37 -11.89 38.73
N GLY A 40 -19.05 -11.54 39.83
CA GLY A 40 -18.90 -10.25 40.50
C GLY A 40 -17.55 -10.10 41.21
N LYS A 41 -16.95 -11.22 41.63
CA LYS A 41 -15.57 -11.29 42.14
C LYS A 41 -14.53 -11.63 41.07
N ASN A 42 -14.94 -11.77 39.81
CA ASN A 42 -14.10 -12.16 38.69
C ASN A 42 -13.41 -13.54 38.88
N GLU A 43 -14.00 -14.46 39.64
CA GLU A 43 -13.40 -15.75 40.03
C GLU A 43 -13.02 -16.63 38.80
N GLN A 44 -13.73 -16.49 37.68
CA GLN A 44 -13.39 -17.15 36.41
C GLN A 44 -12.04 -16.75 35.82
N LYS A 45 -11.44 -15.64 36.29
CA LYS A 45 -10.09 -15.16 35.94
C LYS A 45 -9.04 -15.42 37.03
N GLY A 46 -9.45 -15.97 38.18
CA GLY A 46 -8.51 -16.37 39.24
C GLY A 46 -7.73 -17.63 38.88
N GLU A 47 -6.53 -17.75 39.43
CA GLU A 47 -5.58 -18.85 39.18
C GLU A 47 -6.21 -20.24 39.39
N GLU A 48 -7.05 -20.37 40.42
CA GLU A 48 -7.81 -21.59 40.72
C GLU A 48 -8.70 -22.11 39.59
N HIS A 49 -9.11 -21.25 38.65
CA HIS A 49 -9.84 -21.65 37.44
C HIS A 49 -8.97 -21.54 36.18
N THR A 50 -8.11 -20.53 36.04
CA THR A 50 -7.30 -20.36 34.82
C THR A 50 -6.24 -21.44 34.64
N LYS A 51 -5.80 -22.11 35.72
CA LYS A 51 -4.98 -23.34 35.66
C LYS A 51 -5.65 -24.51 34.92
N TYR A 52 -6.98 -24.51 34.83
CA TYR A 52 -7.77 -25.51 34.09
C TYR A 52 -8.25 -24.99 32.73
N ASN A 53 -8.52 -23.68 32.61
CA ASN A 53 -8.95 -23.05 31.38
C ASN A 53 -8.32 -21.66 31.19
N PRO A 54 -7.29 -21.50 30.34
CA PRO A 54 -6.57 -20.23 30.16
C PRO A 54 -7.43 -19.14 29.50
N ASN A 55 -8.55 -19.47 28.83
CA ASN A 55 -9.53 -18.49 28.36
C ASN A 55 -10.18 -17.76 29.57
N GLY A 56 -10.22 -18.39 30.74
CA GLY A 56 -10.80 -17.83 31.96
C GLY A 56 -12.29 -17.50 31.77
N ARG A 57 -13.05 -18.47 31.24
CA ARG A 57 -14.50 -18.42 30.98
C ARG A 57 -15.10 -19.78 31.31
N ILE A 58 -16.37 -19.83 31.70
CA ILE A 58 -17.07 -21.10 31.94
C ILE A 58 -17.84 -21.56 30.68
N PRO A 59 -18.07 -22.87 30.47
CA PRO A 59 -17.73 -23.99 31.36
C PRO A 59 -16.34 -24.61 31.14
N THR A 60 -15.88 -25.30 32.18
CA THR A 60 -14.71 -26.19 32.18
C THR A 60 -15.11 -27.48 32.91
N LEU A 61 -14.80 -28.64 32.34
CA LEU A 61 -15.11 -29.97 32.89
C LEU A 61 -13.80 -30.71 33.23
N ILE A 62 -13.80 -31.42 34.37
CA ILE A 62 -12.76 -32.38 34.75
C ILE A 62 -13.39 -33.77 34.84
N ASP A 63 -12.76 -34.78 34.22
CA ASP A 63 -13.17 -36.18 34.25
C ASP A 63 -12.25 -37.01 35.15
N HIS A 64 -12.70 -37.24 36.40
CA HIS A 64 -11.94 -37.94 37.43
C HIS A 64 -11.76 -39.44 37.14
N LYS A 65 -12.53 -40.02 36.19
CA LYS A 65 -12.29 -41.38 35.69
C LYS A 65 -11.35 -41.43 34.47
N ASN A 66 -10.78 -40.30 34.07
CA ASN A 66 -9.87 -40.18 32.93
C ASN A 66 -8.55 -39.50 33.31
N ASN A 67 -7.97 -39.87 34.45
CA ASN A 67 -6.75 -39.24 34.99
C ASN A 67 -6.89 -37.72 35.14
N ASP A 68 -8.02 -37.27 35.69
CA ASP A 68 -8.38 -35.85 35.85
C ASP A 68 -8.31 -35.02 34.54
N PHE A 69 -8.65 -35.63 33.39
CA PHE A 69 -8.63 -34.96 32.09
C PHE A 69 -9.52 -33.72 32.09
N VAL A 70 -8.92 -32.58 31.72
CA VAL A 70 -9.54 -31.25 31.72
C VAL A 70 -9.90 -30.84 30.30
N ILE A 71 -11.14 -30.39 30.10
CA ILE A 71 -11.62 -29.89 28.81
C ILE A 71 -12.56 -28.68 29.00
N TRP A 72 -12.43 -27.68 28.13
CA TRP A 72 -13.22 -26.45 28.13
C TRP A 72 -13.78 -26.14 26.73
N GLU A 73 -14.56 -25.06 26.62
CA GLU A 73 -15.59 -24.79 25.59
C GLU A 73 -16.76 -25.80 25.61
N SER A 74 -18.00 -25.28 25.76
CA SER A 74 -19.17 -26.13 26.02
C SER A 74 -19.40 -27.20 24.97
N ASN A 75 -19.15 -26.88 23.69
CA ASN A 75 -19.48 -27.77 22.59
C ASN A 75 -18.35 -28.79 22.34
N ALA A 76 -17.11 -28.48 22.73
CA ALA A 76 -16.01 -29.45 22.78
C ALA A 76 -16.21 -30.44 23.94
N ILE A 77 -16.59 -29.95 25.13
CA ILE A 77 -17.00 -30.80 26.26
C ILE A 77 -18.13 -31.75 25.86
N ILE A 78 -19.18 -31.24 25.22
CA ILE A 78 -20.32 -32.06 24.76
C ILE A 78 -19.90 -33.11 23.73
N THR A 79 -19.02 -32.76 22.79
CA THR A 79 -18.47 -33.72 21.80
C THR A 79 -17.66 -34.82 22.49
N TYR A 80 -16.82 -34.47 23.46
CA TYR A 80 -16.07 -35.43 24.29
C TYR A 80 -17.00 -36.38 25.07
N LEU A 81 -18.08 -35.84 25.66
CA LEU A 81 -19.04 -36.66 26.41
C LEU A 81 -19.75 -37.68 25.51
N VAL A 82 -20.21 -37.31 24.31
CA VAL A 82 -20.88 -38.28 23.43
C VAL A 82 -19.93 -39.29 22.79
N GLU A 83 -18.76 -38.86 22.28
CA GLU A 83 -17.80 -39.78 21.65
C GLU A 83 -17.24 -40.82 22.64
N LYS A 84 -17.24 -40.53 23.94
CA LYS A 84 -16.67 -41.40 24.97
C LYS A 84 -17.71 -42.14 25.83
N TYR A 85 -18.88 -41.55 26.08
CA TYR A 85 -19.86 -42.08 27.02
C TYR A 85 -21.24 -42.38 26.39
N ASP A 86 -21.61 -41.79 25.27
CA ASP A 86 -22.85 -42.12 24.54
C ASP A 86 -22.68 -43.36 23.64
N THR A 87 -22.22 -44.47 24.24
CA THR A 87 -21.87 -45.73 23.55
C THR A 87 -23.07 -46.43 22.88
N GLU A 88 -24.30 -46.11 23.32
CA GLU A 88 -25.55 -46.56 22.70
C GLU A 88 -26.09 -45.56 21.67
N HIS A 89 -25.42 -44.42 21.45
CA HIS A 89 -25.84 -43.34 20.56
C HIS A 89 -27.28 -42.84 20.84
N LYS A 90 -27.61 -42.60 22.11
CA LYS A 90 -28.91 -42.10 22.58
C LYS A 90 -29.16 -40.65 22.17
N ILE A 91 -28.13 -39.81 22.21
CA ILE A 91 -28.17 -38.38 21.89
C ILE A 91 -27.10 -37.97 20.86
N SER A 92 -26.55 -38.94 20.14
CA SER A 92 -25.53 -38.73 19.10
C SER A 92 -25.72 -39.64 17.90
N VAL A 93 -24.99 -39.39 16.81
CA VAL A 93 -25.18 -40.07 15.52
C VAL A 93 -24.02 -41.01 15.12
N THR A 94 -24.37 -42.01 14.32
CA THR A 94 -23.48 -43.03 13.74
C THR A 94 -23.21 -42.74 12.27
N GLY A 95 -22.01 -43.05 11.79
CA GLY A 95 -21.61 -42.78 10.40
C GLY A 95 -20.98 -41.39 10.23
N PHE A 96 -20.12 -41.25 9.23
CA PHE A 96 -19.29 -40.06 9.05
C PHE A 96 -20.11 -38.82 8.67
N GLU A 97 -21.01 -38.94 7.70
CA GLU A 97 -21.77 -37.82 7.12
C GLU A 97 -22.71 -37.17 8.15
N ASP A 98 -23.42 -37.99 8.93
CA ASP A 98 -24.24 -37.52 10.04
C ASP A 98 -23.38 -36.91 11.16
N ARG A 99 -22.21 -37.49 11.50
CA ARG A 99 -21.31 -36.90 12.53
C ARG A 99 -20.78 -35.53 12.12
N ILE A 100 -20.39 -35.36 10.85
CA ILE A 100 -20.01 -34.04 10.30
C ILE A 100 -21.21 -33.08 10.33
N SER A 101 -22.42 -33.55 10.02
CA SER A 101 -23.64 -32.73 10.09
C SER A 101 -24.01 -32.32 11.53
N GLN A 102 -23.82 -33.21 12.52
CA GLN A 102 -23.97 -32.90 13.94
C GLN A 102 -22.94 -31.85 14.40
N LEU A 103 -21.68 -31.99 13.98
CA LEU A 103 -20.62 -31.01 14.23
C LEU A 103 -20.93 -29.66 13.57
N GLN A 104 -21.44 -29.64 12.33
CA GLN A 104 -21.86 -28.41 11.65
C GLN A 104 -22.90 -27.63 12.48
N TRP A 105 -23.91 -28.31 13.02
CA TRP A 105 -24.90 -27.68 13.89
C TRP A 105 -24.32 -27.22 15.23
N LEU A 106 -23.42 -28.00 15.85
CA LEU A 106 -22.69 -27.60 17.06
C LEU A 106 -21.79 -26.37 16.82
N PHE A 107 -21.17 -26.23 15.65
CA PHE A 107 -20.39 -25.05 15.27
C PHE A 107 -21.29 -23.85 14.94
N PHE A 108 -22.45 -24.04 14.31
CA PHE A 108 -23.45 -22.98 14.12
C PHE A 108 -24.00 -22.48 15.48
N GLN A 109 -24.20 -23.38 16.45
CA GLN A 109 -24.56 -22.99 17.82
C GLN A 109 -23.42 -22.19 18.48
N ALA A 110 -22.17 -22.68 18.39
CA ALA A 110 -21.01 -22.09 19.05
C ALA A 110 -20.64 -20.69 18.51
N SER A 111 -20.81 -20.47 17.20
CA SER A 111 -20.43 -19.23 16.52
C SER A 111 -21.61 -18.31 16.16
N GLY A 112 -22.72 -18.87 15.67
CA GLY A 112 -23.89 -18.12 15.19
C GLY A 112 -24.95 -17.80 16.25
N GLN A 113 -25.20 -18.71 17.20
CA GLN A 113 -26.18 -18.45 18.27
C GLN A 113 -25.51 -17.77 19.48
N GLY A 114 -24.60 -18.48 20.17
CA GLY A 114 -24.11 -18.10 21.49
C GLY A 114 -23.49 -16.68 21.58
N PRO A 115 -22.56 -16.29 20.67
CA PRO A 115 -21.92 -14.98 20.72
C PRO A 115 -22.91 -13.84 20.49
N TYR A 116 -23.76 -13.92 19.47
CA TYR A 116 -24.71 -12.85 19.10
C TYR A 116 -25.84 -12.69 20.11
N PHE A 117 -26.37 -13.80 20.64
CA PHE A 117 -27.35 -13.80 21.73
C PHE A 117 -26.73 -13.19 23.01
N GLY A 118 -25.44 -13.50 23.25
CA GLY A 118 -24.65 -12.88 24.32
C GLY A 118 -24.47 -11.37 24.16
N GLN A 119 -24.25 -10.87 22.93
CA GLN A 119 -24.15 -9.43 22.68
C GLN A 119 -25.49 -8.70 22.89
N PHE A 120 -26.61 -9.28 22.46
CA PHE A 120 -27.95 -8.72 22.75
C PHE A 120 -28.17 -8.56 24.26
N ALA A 121 -27.88 -9.61 25.03
CA ALA A 121 -27.96 -9.57 26.49
C ALA A 121 -26.97 -8.55 27.10
N TRP A 122 -25.76 -8.42 26.54
CA TRP A 122 -24.77 -7.43 26.96
C TRP A 122 -25.29 -5.99 26.79
N PHE A 123 -25.71 -5.60 25.59
CA PHE A 123 -26.17 -4.23 25.33
C PHE A 123 -27.50 -3.87 26.04
N ILE A 124 -28.35 -4.85 26.35
CA ILE A 124 -29.56 -4.63 27.15
C ILE A 124 -29.24 -4.51 28.65
N PHE A 125 -28.54 -5.48 29.24
CA PHE A 125 -28.45 -5.62 30.69
C PHE A 125 -27.16 -5.08 31.32
N TYR A 126 -26.02 -5.12 30.61
CA TYR A 126 -24.70 -5.00 31.23
C TYR A 126 -23.81 -3.87 30.68
N HIS A 127 -24.01 -3.44 29.44
CA HIS A 127 -23.28 -2.31 28.86
C HIS A 127 -23.63 -1.02 29.62
N PRO A 128 -22.63 -0.17 29.96
CA PRO A 128 -22.85 1.01 30.82
C PRO A 128 -23.74 2.08 30.16
N GLU A 129 -23.73 2.15 28.83
CA GLU A 129 -24.59 3.02 28.03
C GLU A 129 -25.67 2.20 27.31
N LYS A 130 -26.87 2.75 27.12
CA LYS A 130 -27.86 2.12 26.24
C LYS A 130 -27.62 2.59 24.80
N VAL A 131 -27.29 1.64 23.93
CA VAL A 131 -26.95 1.89 22.51
C VAL A 131 -28.02 1.21 21.64
N PRO A 132 -29.10 1.93 21.23
CA PRO A 132 -30.26 1.31 20.60
C PRO A 132 -29.93 0.56 19.31
N SER A 133 -29.06 1.11 18.47
CA SER A 133 -28.61 0.48 17.21
C SER A 133 -27.86 -0.84 17.42
N ALA A 134 -27.10 -0.97 18.51
CA ALA A 134 -26.46 -2.24 18.86
C ALA A 134 -27.49 -3.27 19.33
N ILE A 135 -28.43 -2.87 20.18
CA ILE A 135 -29.54 -3.72 20.64
C ILE A 135 -30.37 -4.21 19.45
N GLU A 136 -30.72 -3.32 18.53
CA GLU A 136 -31.48 -3.64 17.32
C GLU A 136 -30.71 -4.57 16.37
N ARG A 137 -29.41 -4.31 16.12
CA ARG A 137 -28.56 -5.19 15.30
C ARG A 137 -28.57 -6.63 15.82
N TYR A 138 -28.40 -6.83 17.13
CA TYR A 138 -28.40 -8.17 17.70
C TYR A 138 -29.82 -8.76 17.85
N LYS A 139 -30.88 -7.95 18.02
CA LYS A 139 -32.29 -8.39 17.92
C LYS A 139 -32.58 -9.01 16.56
N ASN A 140 -32.14 -8.34 15.49
CA ASN A 140 -32.33 -8.79 14.11
C ASN A 140 -31.54 -10.05 13.80
N GLU A 141 -30.32 -10.18 14.34
CA GLU A 141 -29.52 -11.41 14.19
C GLU A 141 -30.11 -12.60 14.97
N ILE A 142 -30.68 -12.38 16.17
CA ILE A 142 -31.45 -13.42 16.88
C ILE A 142 -32.60 -13.91 16.00
N ASN A 143 -33.40 -13.00 15.45
CA ASN A 143 -34.52 -13.33 14.57
C ASN A 143 -34.05 -14.08 13.31
N ARG A 144 -32.88 -13.72 12.75
CA ARG A 144 -32.27 -14.43 11.62
C ARG A 144 -31.87 -15.87 11.98
N VAL A 145 -31.22 -16.07 13.13
CA VAL A 145 -30.82 -17.40 13.61
C VAL A 145 -32.03 -18.29 13.92
N LEU A 146 -33.07 -17.73 14.56
CA LEU A 146 -34.33 -18.44 14.78
C LEU A 146 -35.00 -18.83 13.46
N GLY A 147 -35.03 -17.93 12.47
CA GLY A 147 -35.58 -18.22 11.14
C GLY A 147 -34.80 -19.30 10.36
N VAL A 148 -33.48 -19.42 10.57
CA VAL A 148 -32.68 -20.53 10.00
C VAL A 148 -33.06 -21.87 10.65
N LEU A 149 -33.24 -21.89 11.97
CA LEU A 149 -33.69 -23.11 12.68
C LEU A 149 -35.12 -23.49 12.28
N ASP A 150 -36.05 -22.53 12.23
CA ASP A 150 -37.45 -22.77 11.86
C ASP A 150 -37.58 -23.25 10.40
N GLY A 151 -36.80 -22.66 9.49
CA GLY A 151 -36.73 -23.07 8.08
C GLY A 151 -36.15 -24.47 7.82
N VAL A 152 -35.60 -25.13 8.85
CA VAL A 152 -35.21 -26.56 8.83
C VAL A 152 -36.19 -27.41 9.63
N LEU A 153 -36.51 -27.02 10.87
CA LEU A 153 -37.39 -27.77 11.76
C LEU A 153 -38.84 -27.87 11.27
N SER A 154 -39.27 -26.96 10.38
CA SER A 154 -40.53 -27.06 9.62
C SER A 154 -40.57 -28.20 8.58
N LYS A 155 -39.44 -28.86 8.31
CA LYS A 155 -39.29 -29.93 7.29
C LYS A 155 -38.83 -31.27 7.88
N GLN A 156 -38.20 -31.25 9.06
CA GLN A 156 -37.64 -32.43 9.74
C GLN A 156 -37.72 -32.20 11.26
N GLN A 157 -38.10 -33.22 12.05
CA GLN A 157 -38.35 -33.06 13.49
C GLN A 157 -37.10 -32.64 14.30
N TRP A 158 -35.91 -33.04 13.83
CA TRP A 158 -34.62 -32.83 14.49
C TRP A 158 -33.55 -32.41 13.48
N LEU A 159 -32.49 -31.75 13.93
CA LEU A 159 -31.47 -31.13 13.08
C LEU A 159 -30.60 -32.14 12.31
N VAL A 160 -30.44 -33.37 12.81
CA VAL A 160 -29.61 -34.43 12.19
C VAL A 160 -30.11 -35.83 12.60
N GLY A 161 -29.86 -36.86 11.77
CA GLY A 161 -30.10 -38.27 12.13
C GLY A 161 -31.56 -38.67 12.46
N ASN A 162 -32.55 -37.83 12.16
CA ASN A 162 -33.99 -38.03 12.44
C ASN A 162 -34.35 -38.33 13.91
N LYS A 163 -33.50 -37.94 14.87
CA LYS A 163 -33.73 -38.11 16.31
C LYS A 163 -33.15 -36.92 17.08
N CYS A 164 -33.57 -36.74 18.33
CA CYS A 164 -32.97 -35.72 19.19
C CYS A 164 -31.49 -36.02 19.45
N THR A 165 -30.62 -35.02 19.28
CA THR A 165 -29.18 -35.14 19.50
C THR A 165 -28.61 -33.94 20.26
N VAL A 166 -27.33 -34.04 20.61
CA VAL A 166 -26.56 -32.90 21.14
C VAL A 166 -26.52 -31.68 20.22
N ALA A 167 -26.75 -31.83 18.91
CA ALA A 167 -26.96 -30.68 18.03
C ALA A 167 -28.17 -29.87 18.51
N ASP A 168 -29.32 -30.51 18.67
CA ASP A 168 -30.59 -29.91 19.10
C ASP A 168 -30.49 -29.37 20.55
N LEU A 169 -30.03 -30.22 21.48
CA LEU A 169 -29.91 -29.88 22.90
C LEU A 169 -29.02 -28.65 23.14
N SER A 170 -28.01 -28.41 22.29
CA SER A 170 -27.07 -27.30 22.44
C SER A 170 -27.70 -25.90 22.25
N PHE A 171 -28.83 -25.78 21.55
CA PHE A 171 -29.52 -24.49 21.34
C PHE A 171 -30.47 -24.11 22.49
N ILE A 172 -30.97 -25.10 23.25
CA ILE A 172 -32.09 -24.97 24.20
C ILE A 172 -31.85 -23.86 25.23
N THR A 173 -30.71 -23.89 25.92
CA THR A 173 -30.40 -22.97 27.03
C THR A 173 -30.33 -21.50 26.61
N TRP A 174 -29.93 -21.24 25.35
CA TRP A 174 -29.84 -19.89 24.81
C TRP A 174 -31.20 -19.41 24.29
N ASN A 175 -32.01 -20.29 23.69
CA ASN A 175 -33.37 -19.94 23.25
C ASN A 175 -34.26 -19.58 24.45
N GLN A 176 -34.31 -20.40 25.50
CA GLN A 176 -35.06 -20.10 26.73
C GLN A 176 -34.65 -18.75 27.36
N GLY A 177 -33.33 -18.49 27.43
CA GLY A 177 -32.79 -17.22 27.93
C GLY A 177 -33.16 -16.01 27.06
N ILE A 178 -33.11 -16.16 25.73
CA ILE A 178 -33.38 -15.06 24.80
C ILE A 178 -34.86 -14.72 24.71
N PHE A 179 -35.77 -15.70 24.77
CA PHE A 179 -37.21 -15.44 24.73
C PHE A 179 -37.65 -14.63 25.96
N THR A 180 -37.08 -14.94 27.13
CA THR A 180 -37.27 -14.16 28.37
C THR A 180 -36.75 -12.72 28.25
N ALA A 181 -35.71 -12.47 27.45
CA ALA A 181 -35.16 -11.13 27.19
C ALA A 181 -35.93 -10.37 26.09
N GLN A 182 -36.38 -11.05 25.03
CA GLN A 182 -37.16 -10.46 23.94
C GLN A 182 -38.57 -10.07 24.41
N ALA A 183 -39.26 -10.91 25.19
CA ALA A 183 -40.57 -10.56 25.76
C ALA A 183 -40.52 -9.36 26.73
N ARG A 184 -39.36 -9.08 27.33
CA ARG A 184 -39.10 -7.88 28.16
C ARG A 184 -38.76 -6.61 27.37
N THR A 185 -38.50 -6.73 26.07
CA THR A 185 -38.07 -5.62 25.19
C THR A 185 -38.96 -5.43 23.97
N ASN A 186 -39.96 -6.30 23.78
CA ASN A 186 -40.97 -6.23 22.74
C ASN A 186 -42.23 -6.99 23.21
N HIS A 187 -43.27 -6.27 23.62
CA HIS A 187 -44.49 -6.90 24.13
C HIS A 187 -45.24 -7.73 23.06
N ASP A 188 -45.05 -7.41 21.78
CA ASP A 188 -45.66 -8.12 20.65
C ASP A 188 -44.83 -9.34 20.16
N PHE A 189 -43.84 -9.82 20.93
CA PHE A 189 -43.01 -10.97 20.52
C PHE A 189 -43.59 -12.30 21.01
N GLU A 190 -44.32 -12.99 20.13
CA GLU A 190 -44.97 -14.27 20.38
C GLU A 190 -44.21 -15.41 19.68
N ILE A 191 -43.33 -16.10 20.41
CA ILE A 191 -42.46 -17.14 19.83
C ILE A 191 -43.24 -18.25 19.08
N GLU A 192 -44.38 -18.67 19.62
CA GLU A 192 -45.26 -19.71 19.04
C GLU A 192 -45.79 -19.33 17.65
N LYS A 193 -45.89 -18.03 17.38
CA LYS A 193 -46.47 -17.43 16.17
C LYS A 193 -45.40 -16.98 15.18
N ASN A 194 -44.25 -16.55 15.69
CA ASN A 194 -43.11 -16.09 14.88
C ASN A 194 -42.21 -17.23 14.39
N PHE A 195 -41.98 -18.27 15.21
CA PHE A 195 -41.12 -19.42 14.89
C PHE A 195 -41.72 -20.72 15.48
N PRO A 196 -42.84 -21.22 14.91
CA PRO A 196 -43.62 -22.32 15.49
C PRO A 196 -42.87 -23.65 15.54
N ALA A 197 -41.99 -23.95 14.58
CA ALA A 197 -41.25 -25.21 14.58
C ALA A 197 -40.12 -25.17 15.62
N VAL A 198 -39.45 -24.02 15.80
CA VAL A 198 -38.49 -23.80 16.90
C VAL A 198 -39.19 -23.90 18.26
N HIS A 199 -40.40 -23.34 18.39
CA HIS A 199 -41.17 -23.45 19.63
C HIS A 199 -41.47 -24.91 19.98
N ASN A 200 -42.02 -25.67 19.03
CA ASN A 200 -42.41 -27.05 19.26
C ASN A 200 -41.21 -27.96 19.56
N ALA A 201 -40.09 -27.80 18.85
CA ALA A 201 -38.85 -28.53 19.14
C ALA A 201 -38.27 -28.17 20.52
N LEU A 202 -38.37 -26.89 20.94
CA LEU A 202 -37.95 -26.47 22.28
C LEU A 202 -38.86 -27.04 23.37
N ALA A 203 -40.18 -27.11 23.14
CA ALA A 203 -41.13 -27.72 24.06
C ALA A 203 -40.88 -29.21 24.22
N GLU A 204 -40.69 -29.96 23.12
CA GLU A 204 -40.36 -31.39 23.17
C GLU A 204 -39.02 -31.61 23.88
N GLY A 205 -37.96 -30.89 23.51
CA GLY A 205 -36.65 -30.98 24.17
C GLY A 205 -36.70 -30.64 25.67
N SER A 206 -37.42 -29.59 26.06
CA SER A 206 -37.56 -29.18 27.46
C SER A 206 -38.39 -30.17 28.29
N SER A 207 -39.27 -30.96 27.66
CA SER A 207 -40.05 -32.00 28.33
C SER A 207 -39.25 -33.27 28.62
N ARG A 208 -38.13 -33.49 27.93
CA ARG A 208 -37.28 -34.69 28.02
C ARG A 208 -36.26 -34.57 29.14
N THR A 209 -35.64 -33.40 29.32
CA THR A 209 -34.55 -33.23 30.31
C THR A 209 -35.02 -32.80 31.71
N SER A 210 -34.73 -33.64 32.70
CA SER A 210 -34.97 -33.43 34.15
C SER A 210 -34.51 -32.06 34.69
N VAL A 211 -33.40 -31.54 34.15
CA VAL A 211 -32.75 -30.26 34.52
C VAL A 211 -33.70 -29.07 34.33
N LEU A 212 -34.53 -29.10 33.28
CA LEU A 212 -35.36 -27.97 32.86
C LEU A 212 -36.76 -28.00 33.49
N ALA A 213 -37.18 -29.14 34.05
CA ALA A 213 -38.45 -29.30 34.74
C ALA A 213 -38.51 -28.63 36.13
N ARG A 214 -37.44 -27.96 36.58
CA ARG A 214 -37.41 -27.20 37.84
C ARG A 214 -37.65 -25.71 37.57
N PRO A 215 -38.73 -25.10 38.11
CA PRO A 215 -39.05 -23.71 37.82
C PRO A 215 -38.01 -22.77 38.42
N LEU A 216 -37.33 -22.00 37.57
CA LEU A 216 -36.54 -20.85 37.99
C LEU A 216 -37.48 -19.80 38.58
N THR A 217 -37.38 -19.58 39.90
CA THR A 217 -38.34 -18.75 40.65
C THR A 217 -38.33 -17.31 40.16
N VAL A 218 -39.38 -16.89 39.48
CA VAL A 218 -39.50 -15.55 38.91
C VAL A 218 -39.65 -14.52 40.03
N ILE A 219 -38.63 -13.69 40.22
CA ILE A 219 -38.75 -12.46 41.01
C ILE A 219 -39.62 -11.50 40.20
N SER A 220 -40.90 -11.42 40.58
CA SER A 220 -41.81 -10.38 40.12
C SER A 220 -41.61 -9.13 40.97
N THR A 221 -41.27 -8.02 40.33
CA THR A 221 -41.34 -6.67 40.91
C THR A 221 -42.06 -5.77 39.92
N THR A 222 -43.11 -5.11 40.41
CA THR A 222 -44.02 -4.25 39.64
C THR A 222 -43.32 -3.05 39.02
N SER A 223 -43.93 -2.50 37.96
CA SER A 223 -43.57 -1.19 37.40
C SER A 223 -43.63 -0.08 38.45
N VAL A 224 -42.64 0.81 38.44
CA VAL A 224 -42.51 1.93 39.37
C VAL A 224 -42.29 3.23 38.58
N SER A 225 -42.97 4.29 38.98
CA SER A 225 -42.88 5.64 38.41
C SER A 225 -41.83 6.50 39.13
N GLU A 226 -41.40 7.59 38.48
CA GLU A 226 -40.20 8.36 38.82
C GLU A 226 -40.19 9.00 40.23
N ASP A 227 -41.35 9.15 40.90
CA ASP A 227 -41.45 9.64 42.28
C ASP A 227 -40.80 8.73 43.34
N ASP A 228 -40.64 7.43 43.07
CA ASP A 228 -40.22 6.47 44.10
C ASP A 228 -38.69 6.39 44.27
N ASP A 229 -37.90 7.00 43.39
CA ASP A 229 -36.43 6.95 43.45
C ASP A 229 -35.86 7.67 44.69
N GLU A 230 -36.41 8.83 45.08
CA GLU A 230 -35.98 9.48 46.32
C GLU A 230 -36.45 8.69 47.57
N SER A 231 -37.56 7.96 47.47
CA SER A 231 -38.07 7.04 48.50
C SER A 231 -37.14 5.83 48.68
N ASN A 232 -36.71 5.22 47.58
CA ASN A 232 -35.82 4.06 47.59
C ASN A 232 -34.37 4.44 47.93
N LEU A 233 -33.88 5.61 47.51
CA LEU A 233 -32.60 6.16 47.96
C LEU A 233 -32.62 6.47 49.48
N LYS A 234 -33.73 7.00 50.02
CA LYS A 234 -33.91 7.20 51.47
C LYS A 234 -33.87 5.88 52.26
N LYS A 235 -34.41 4.78 51.70
CA LYS A 235 -34.32 3.42 52.28
C LYS A 235 -32.90 2.85 52.17
N ALA A 236 -32.22 3.01 51.04
CA ALA A 236 -30.86 2.50 50.81
C ALA A 236 -29.82 3.19 51.71
N ILE A 237 -29.89 4.52 51.84
CA ILE A 237 -28.99 5.26 52.74
C ILE A 237 -29.31 4.94 54.21
N LYS A 238 -30.58 4.69 54.58
CA LYS A 238 -30.92 4.17 55.93
C LYS A 238 -30.18 2.85 56.22
N LYS A 239 -30.11 1.94 55.23
CA LYS A 239 -29.46 0.63 55.38
C LYS A 239 -27.94 0.72 55.59
N HIS A 240 -27.26 1.62 54.88
CA HIS A 240 -25.80 1.78 54.96
C HIS A 240 -25.32 2.79 56.04
N ALA A 241 -26.22 3.57 56.66
CA ALA A 241 -25.84 4.55 57.68
C ALA A 241 -25.17 3.93 58.92
N LEU A 242 -25.61 2.73 59.33
CA LEU A 242 -25.01 1.99 60.45
C LEU A 242 -23.56 1.56 60.14
N GLU A 243 -23.34 0.99 58.94
CA GLU A 243 -22.01 0.56 58.50
C GLU A 243 -21.05 1.75 58.39
N PHE A 244 -21.53 2.90 57.91
CA PHE A 244 -20.77 4.15 57.88
C PHE A 244 -20.42 4.67 59.30
N PHE A 245 -21.37 4.61 60.24
CA PHE A 245 -21.16 5.04 61.62
C PHE A 245 -20.12 4.18 62.36
N LEU A 246 -20.24 2.86 62.26
CA LEU A 246 -19.26 1.90 62.80
C LEU A 246 -17.88 2.11 62.15
N GLY A 247 -17.84 2.30 60.82
CA GLY A 247 -16.60 2.57 60.07
C GLY A 247 -15.90 3.89 60.43
N HIS A 248 -16.58 4.84 61.06
CA HIS A 248 -16.01 6.09 61.57
C HIS A 248 -15.78 6.09 63.09
N GLY A 249 -15.79 4.91 63.72
CA GLY A 249 -15.42 4.72 65.14
C GLY A 249 -16.57 4.83 66.15
N GLY A 250 -17.83 4.93 65.70
CA GLY A 250 -19.01 4.84 66.57
C GLY A 250 -19.21 3.41 67.10
N LYS A 251 -19.75 3.26 68.32
CA LYS A 251 -20.05 1.94 68.89
C LYS A 251 -21.49 1.51 68.62
N HIS A 252 -21.71 0.21 68.42
CA HIS A 252 -23.05 -0.33 68.14
C HIS A 252 -24.08 -0.05 69.26
N GLU A 253 -23.64 0.11 70.50
CA GLU A 253 -24.49 0.48 71.66
C GLU A 253 -24.99 1.94 71.60
N GLU A 254 -24.28 2.81 70.88
CA GLU A 254 -24.60 4.24 70.73
C GLU A 254 -25.54 4.50 69.53
N TRP A 255 -25.96 3.45 68.81
CA TRP A 255 -26.81 3.54 67.63
C TRP A 255 -28.30 3.63 67.97
N GLY A 256 -28.79 4.86 68.16
CA GLY A 256 -30.21 5.18 68.27
C GLY A 256 -30.71 6.09 67.14
N GLU A 257 -32.03 6.32 67.06
CA GLU A 257 -32.68 7.06 65.97
C GLU A 257 -32.09 8.46 65.71
N SER A 258 -31.59 9.15 66.76
CA SER A 258 -30.92 10.44 66.62
C SER A 258 -29.68 10.36 65.73
N GLN A 259 -28.86 9.32 65.94
CA GLN A 259 -27.59 9.17 65.25
C GLN A 259 -27.79 8.57 63.86
N GLU A 260 -28.78 7.67 63.69
CA GLU A 260 -29.24 7.24 62.38
C GLU A 260 -29.68 8.43 61.52
N ARG A 261 -30.50 9.34 62.08
CA ARG A 261 -30.98 10.54 61.40
C ARG A 261 -29.84 11.48 61.04
N SER A 262 -28.96 11.78 61.98
CA SER A 262 -27.80 12.66 61.77
C SER A 262 -26.84 12.14 60.70
N VAL A 263 -26.46 10.86 60.76
CA VAL A 263 -25.56 10.23 59.77
C VAL A 263 -26.23 10.17 58.39
N ARG A 264 -27.52 9.81 58.33
CA ARG A 264 -28.30 9.79 57.08
C ARG A 264 -28.40 11.17 56.44
N GLU A 265 -28.63 12.22 57.22
CA GLU A 265 -28.69 13.60 56.72
C GLU A 265 -27.32 14.08 56.21
N GLU A 266 -26.23 13.76 56.90
CA GLU A 266 -24.87 14.07 56.45
C GLU A 266 -24.52 13.32 55.14
N MET A 267 -24.90 12.05 55.01
CA MET A 267 -24.72 11.28 53.77
C MET A 267 -25.53 11.88 52.61
N PHE A 268 -26.79 12.25 52.83
CA PHE A 268 -27.62 12.95 51.83
C PHE A 268 -27.03 14.31 51.42
N ARG A 269 -26.51 15.07 52.39
CA ARG A 269 -25.87 16.38 52.16
C ARG A 269 -24.60 16.23 51.31
N ARG A 270 -23.75 15.24 51.60
CA ARG A 270 -22.56 14.92 50.80
C ARG A 270 -22.94 14.50 49.37
N TRP A 271 -23.96 13.65 49.22
CA TRP A 271 -24.44 13.21 47.90
C TRP A 271 -24.97 14.36 47.05
N LYS A 272 -25.82 15.24 47.59
CA LYS A 272 -26.29 16.45 46.88
C LYS A 272 -25.12 17.37 46.49
N LYS A 273 -24.11 17.53 47.36
CA LYS A 273 -22.93 18.37 47.07
C LYS A 273 -22.00 17.78 46.00
N ALA A 274 -21.91 16.46 45.88
CA ALA A 274 -21.17 15.79 44.80
C ALA A 274 -21.91 15.87 43.46
N SER A 275 -23.23 15.69 43.47
CA SER A 275 -24.08 15.73 42.26
C SER A 275 -24.10 17.10 41.59
N GLY A 276 -24.09 18.18 42.38
CA GLY A 276 -24.07 19.56 41.88
C GLY A 276 -22.76 20.02 41.21
N ALA A 277 -21.70 19.20 41.21
CA ALA A 277 -20.37 19.60 40.75
C ALA A 277 -20.03 19.24 39.28
N ARG A 278 -21.03 18.82 38.47
CA ARG A 278 -20.81 18.33 37.09
C ARG A 278 -21.41 19.20 35.97
N HIS A 279 -21.96 20.37 36.28
CA HIS A 279 -22.45 21.33 35.27
C HIS A 279 -21.88 22.73 35.48
N VAL A 280 -21.75 23.46 34.36
CA VAL A 280 -21.17 24.81 34.23
C VAL A 280 -19.65 24.93 34.46
N CYS A 281 -18.89 24.91 33.36
CA CYS A 281 -17.67 25.71 33.24
C CYS A 281 -17.35 26.06 31.78
N THR A 282 -17.97 27.13 31.27
CA THR A 282 -17.50 27.85 30.07
C THR A 282 -16.74 29.09 30.53
N THR A 283 -15.42 29.12 30.34
CA THR A 283 -14.56 30.19 30.89
C THR A 283 -14.42 31.38 29.95
N SER A 284 -14.78 32.57 30.43
CA SER A 284 -14.20 33.84 30.00
C SER A 284 -13.37 34.43 31.16
N ALA A 285 -12.24 35.06 30.83
CA ALA A 285 -11.37 35.76 31.78
C ALA A 285 -11.91 37.19 32.06
N PRO A 286 -11.52 37.91 33.15
CA PRO A 286 -10.12 38.24 33.46
C PRO A 286 -9.69 38.32 34.96
N ASN A 287 -8.40 38.60 35.14
CA ASN A 287 -7.67 39.07 36.35
C ASN A 287 -8.34 40.27 37.09
N PRO A 288 -8.01 40.60 38.38
CA PRO A 288 -6.61 40.77 38.86
C PRO A 288 -6.24 40.62 40.38
N ARG A 289 -4.92 40.45 40.62
CA ARG A 289 -4.03 41.02 41.70
C ARG A 289 -4.29 40.82 43.21
N SER A 290 -3.15 40.71 43.95
CA SER A 290 -2.93 40.97 45.41
C SER A 290 -3.65 40.04 46.40
N ASP A 291 -3.12 39.70 47.58
CA ASP A 291 -1.90 40.13 48.30
C ASP A 291 -1.17 38.91 48.94
N GLY A 292 0.00 39.12 49.57
CA GLY A 292 0.78 38.03 50.20
C GLY A 292 1.15 38.26 51.67
N SER A 293 1.58 37.19 52.36
CA SER A 293 2.48 37.25 53.53
C SER A 293 2.98 35.87 54.00
N HIS A 294 4.27 35.81 54.37
CA HIS A 294 4.93 34.75 55.17
C HIS A 294 4.89 35.16 56.67
N PRO A 295 5.08 34.27 57.70
CA PRO A 295 6.16 33.26 57.87
C PRO A 295 5.68 31.90 58.46
N GLY A 296 6.52 30.90 58.79
CA GLY A 296 7.97 30.68 58.58
C GLY A 296 8.71 30.10 59.81
N SER A 297 9.28 28.88 59.71
CA SER A 297 10.19 28.21 60.68
C SER A 297 10.62 26.81 60.13
N ILE A 298 11.71 26.12 60.54
CA ILE A 298 13.17 26.40 60.55
C ILE A 298 13.92 25.09 60.99
N ARG A 299 15.15 24.83 60.47
CA ARG A 299 16.14 23.77 60.88
C ARG A 299 15.79 22.30 60.49
N ASN A 300 16.64 21.54 59.78
CA ASN A 300 18.00 20.95 60.05
C ASN A 300 17.91 19.55 60.72
N SER A 301 18.77 18.55 60.43
CA SER A 301 19.87 18.41 59.45
C SER A 301 20.47 16.97 59.42
N ASN A 302 21.09 16.59 58.29
CA ASN A 302 22.15 15.56 58.09
C ASN A 302 21.85 14.06 58.32
N VAL A 303 22.30 13.21 57.37
CA VAL A 303 23.37 12.18 57.50
C VAL A 303 23.74 11.67 56.09
N GLU A 304 24.98 11.18 55.89
CA GLU A 304 25.57 10.78 54.59
C GLU A 304 25.31 9.32 54.17
N PRO A 305 25.48 8.97 52.87
CA PRO A 305 25.48 7.59 52.38
C PRO A 305 26.88 6.91 52.46
N PRO A 306 26.95 5.57 52.58
CA PRO A 306 28.22 4.83 52.57
C PRO A 306 28.85 4.72 51.16
N ARG A 307 30.17 4.54 51.10
CA ARG A 307 30.98 4.42 49.86
C ARG A 307 31.66 3.06 49.74
N VAL A 308 31.65 2.53 48.51
CA VAL A 308 32.80 1.99 47.71
C VAL A 308 33.77 0.99 48.39
N PRO A 309 34.08 -0.14 47.74
CA PRO A 309 35.46 -0.34 47.24
C PRO A 309 35.55 -0.38 45.70
N LEU A 310 36.73 -0.04 45.16
CA LEU A 310 37.02 -0.01 43.72
C LEU A 310 38.52 -0.27 43.53
N ASP A 311 38.86 -1.38 42.85
CA ASP A 311 40.21 -1.80 42.43
C ASP A 311 40.04 -2.89 41.33
N MET A 312 40.91 -3.09 40.33
CA MET A 312 42.22 -2.48 40.04
C MET A 312 42.45 -2.30 38.50
N VAL A 313 43.51 -1.56 38.16
CA VAL A 313 43.89 -1.03 36.83
C VAL A 313 44.28 -2.06 35.75
N ALA A 314 43.91 -1.81 34.48
CA ALA A 314 44.67 -2.21 33.27
C ALA A 314 44.32 -1.37 32.00
N GLN A 315 45.30 -1.16 31.11
CA GLN A 315 45.23 -0.46 29.80
C GLN A 315 46.47 -0.88 28.94
N PRO A 316 46.54 -0.62 27.61
CA PRO A 316 45.51 -0.29 26.61
C PRO A 316 45.67 -1.11 25.28
N ALA A 317 45.09 -0.62 24.16
CA ALA A 317 45.21 -1.08 22.76
C ALA A 317 44.42 -2.35 22.37
N SER A 318 44.05 -2.58 21.09
CA SER A 318 44.32 -1.84 19.84
C SER A 318 43.07 -1.66 18.97
N ALA A 319 43.14 -0.81 17.93
CA ALA A 319 42.04 -0.61 16.98
C ALA A 319 41.93 -1.75 15.94
N GLY A 320 40.69 -2.10 15.58
CA GLY A 320 40.34 -3.03 14.50
C GLY A 320 39.06 -2.57 13.81
N ALA A 321 38.83 -3.01 12.56
CA ALA A 321 37.69 -2.58 11.74
C ALA A 321 36.70 -3.72 11.49
N GLU A 322 35.44 -3.33 11.21
CA GLU A 322 34.33 -4.22 10.84
C GLU A 322 33.86 -5.14 12.02
N THR A 323 32.70 -5.80 12.02
CA THR A 323 31.66 -6.00 10.99
C THR A 323 30.25 -5.91 11.65
N PHE A 324 29.18 -6.30 10.94
CA PHE A 324 27.83 -6.37 11.50
C PHE A 324 27.71 -7.51 12.53
N VAL A 325 27.05 -7.25 13.66
CA VAL A 325 26.62 -8.30 14.59
C VAL A 325 25.28 -8.86 14.11
N THR A 326 25.31 -10.03 13.46
CA THR A 326 24.16 -10.95 13.44
C THR A 326 24.11 -11.67 14.77
N ALA A 327 23.00 -11.57 15.49
CA ALA A 327 22.75 -12.43 16.65
C ALA A 327 22.47 -13.86 16.15
N PRO A 328 23.14 -14.90 16.65
CA PRO A 328 22.86 -16.28 16.26
C PRO A 328 21.53 -16.73 16.85
N SER A 329 20.56 -17.04 15.98
CA SER A 329 19.34 -17.75 16.37
C SER A 329 19.68 -19.23 16.57
N HIS A 330 19.75 -19.65 17.84
CA HIS A 330 19.88 -21.07 18.19
C HIS A 330 18.59 -21.83 17.85
N PHE A 331 18.54 -22.41 16.65
CA PHE A 331 17.55 -23.42 16.31
C PHE A 331 17.96 -24.80 16.84
N ALA A 332 16.96 -25.63 17.16
CA ALA A 332 17.15 -26.89 17.87
C ALA A 332 17.90 -27.95 17.03
N GLN A 333 18.63 -28.83 17.72
CA GLN A 333 19.23 -30.02 17.12
C GLN A 333 18.14 -31.07 16.87
N ALA A 334 18.05 -31.56 15.63
CA ALA A 334 17.42 -32.84 15.33
C ALA A 334 18.46 -33.98 15.52
N PRO A 335 18.05 -35.20 15.91
CA PRO A 335 18.97 -36.31 16.13
C PRO A 335 19.58 -36.83 14.82
N ALA A 336 20.74 -37.47 14.93
CA ALA A 336 21.41 -38.12 13.81
C ALA A 336 20.97 -39.59 13.63
N GLU A 337 20.90 -40.04 12.38
CA GLU A 337 20.90 -41.46 12.02
C GLU A 337 22.19 -41.79 11.23
N GLU A 338 22.66 -43.03 11.34
CA GLU A 338 24.00 -43.42 10.92
C GLU A 338 24.06 -43.91 9.46
N GLY A 339 25.13 -43.54 8.74
CA GLY A 339 25.45 -44.03 7.40
C GLY A 339 26.92 -44.46 7.32
N PRO A 340 27.25 -45.74 7.01
CA PRO A 340 28.60 -46.25 7.21
C PRO A 340 29.57 -46.07 6.02
N SER A 341 30.80 -45.68 6.36
CA SER A 341 32.08 -46.04 5.71
C SER A 341 32.27 -45.88 4.19
N VAL A 342 33.20 -44.99 3.81
CA VAL A 342 34.00 -45.11 2.57
C VAL A 342 35.49 -45.12 2.93
N PRO A 343 36.23 -46.23 2.67
CA PRO A 343 37.69 -46.32 2.77
C PRO A 343 38.37 -46.64 1.40
N PRO A 344 39.67 -46.31 1.20
CA PRO A 344 39.96 -45.12 0.40
C PRO A 344 40.91 -45.28 -0.83
N PRO A 345 42.17 -44.80 -0.89
CA PRO A 345 42.56 -43.84 -1.95
C PRO A 345 43.85 -44.21 -2.71
N LEU A 346 44.41 -43.26 -3.48
CA LEU A 346 45.80 -42.77 -3.49
C LEU A 346 45.99 -41.81 -4.70
N ARG A 347 46.32 -40.52 -4.49
CA ARG A 347 47.67 -39.87 -4.52
C ARG A 347 48.20 -39.66 -5.95
N ASP A 348 48.86 -38.55 -6.32
CA ASP A 348 50.00 -37.80 -5.74
C ASP A 348 50.10 -36.38 -6.37
N VAL A 349 50.86 -35.34 -5.95
CA VAL A 349 51.59 -34.97 -4.69
C VAL A 349 51.98 -33.45 -4.71
N ASN A 350 52.56 -32.93 -3.60
CA ASN A 350 53.06 -31.56 -3.29
C ASN A 350 51.98 -30.55 -2.83
N ASN A 351 52.06 -29.83 -1.69
CA ASN A 351 53.17 -29.19 -0.90
C ASN A 351 53.68 -27.88 -1.54
N GLU A 352 53.90 -26.75 -0.84
CA GLU A 352 53.71 -26.32 0.57
C GLU A 352 53.19 -24.85 0.54
N ASP A 353 52.24 -24.41 1.37
CA ASP A 353 52.39 -23.89 2.74
C ASP A 353 53.47 -22.80 2.97
N GLU A 354 53.05 -21.54 3.10
CA GLU A 354 53.04 -20.80 4.39
C GLU A 354 52.30 -19.45 4.25
N SER A 355 52.00 -18.78 5.38
CA SER A 355 51.11 -17.59 5.45
C SER A 355 51.84 -16.27 5.87
N PRO A 356 51.23 -15.23 6.49
CA PRO A 356 51.25 -13.90 5.85
C PRO A 356 51.94 -12.78 6.66
N ARG A 357 52.26 -11.64 6.02
CA ARG A 357 52.61 -10.38 6.69
C ARG A 357 52.24 -9.13 5.88
N VAL A 358 51.89 -8.05 6.59
CA VAL A 358 51.54 -6.71 6.08
C VAL A 358 52.76 -5.79 6.12
N PRO A 359 52.79 -4.66 5.38
CA PRO A 359 52.78 -3.38 6.11
C PRO A 359 52.00 -2.22 5.46
N SER A 360 52.05 -1.08 6.16
CA SER A 360 51.24 0.14 6.09
C SER A 360 51.40 1.08 4.89
N GLU A 361 50.38 1.95 4.76
CA GLU A 361 50.38 3.37 4.33
C GLU A 361 51.65 4.07 3.80
N THR A 362 51.48 4.96 2.83
CA THR A 362 52.00 6.35 2.90
C THR A 362 51.32 7.29 1.88
N SER A 363 51.65 8.60 1.92
CA SER A 363 50.94 9.68 1.21
C SER A 363 51.77 10.39 0.12
N ALA A 364 51.04 11.08 -0.77
CA ALA A 364 51.38 12.39 -1.34
C ALA A 364 52.59 12.59 -2.30
N THR A 365 52.25 12.99 -3.53
CA THR A 365 52.82 14.18 -4.23
C THR A 365 54.22 14.11 -4.89
N ALA A 366 54.30 14.68 -6.11
CA ALA A 366 55.52 15.16 -6.81
C ALA A 366 56.52 14.09 -7.33
N LEU A 367 57.39 14.34 -8.32
CA LEU A 367 57.43 15.36 -9.41
C LEU A 367 58.40 14.89 -10.53
N LEU A 368 58.15 15.31 -11.78
CA LEU A 368 59.10 15.39 -12.93
C LEU A 368 59.65 14.06 -13.53
N GLY A 369 59.95 13.98 -14.83
CA GLY A 369 59.66 14.95 -15.91
C GLY A 369 60.44 14.74 -17.22
N ARG A 370 60.16 15.61 -18.21
CA ARG A 370 60.72 15.68 -19.59
C ARG A 370 60.27 14.54 -20.54
N SER A 371 60.20 14.74 -21.87
CA SER A 371 60.69 15.86 -22.71
C SER A 371 59.66 16.45 -23.69
N LEU A 372 59.95 17.68 -24.14
CA LEU A 372 59.35 18.46 -25.25
C LEU A 372 59.88 17.97 -26.63
N PRO A 373 59.48 18.53 -27.81
CA PRO A 373 58.69 19.74 -28.13
C PRO A 373 57.40 19.44 -28.98
N GLN A 374 56.65 20.34 -29.63
CA GLN A 374 56.98 21.65 -30.24
C GLN A 374 55.73 22.52 -30.58
N GLN A 375 55.72 23.81 -30.16
CA GLN A 375 54.98 25.00 -30.67
C GLN A 375 53.44 24.93 -30.89
N ASP A 376 52.61 25.98 -30.83
CA ASP A 376 52.51 27.21 -30.01
C ASP A 376 51.02 27.68 -30.08
N GLY A 377 50.47 28.63 -29.33
CA GLY A 377 51.07 29.56 -28.38
C GLY A 377 50.05 30.37 -27.54
N ARG A 378 49.76 31.63 -27.93
CA ARG A 378 49.15 32.70 -27.11
C ARG A 378 48.39 33.74 -28.00
N LYS A 379 47.42 34.58 -27.55
CA LYS A 379 46.79 34.87 -26.23
C LYS A 379 45.52 35.77 -26.35
N ASN A 380 44.75 35.85 -25.26
CA ASN A 380 44.02 37.03 -24.71
C ASN A 380 42.72 37.64 -25.33
N HIS A 381 41.63 37.50 -24.56
CA HIS A 381 40.75 38.54 -23.97
C HIS A 381 39.59 39.27 -24.72
N THR A 382 38.56 39.54 -23.88
CA THR A 382 37.55 40.62 -23.91
C THR A 382 36.41 40.55 -24.94
N ALA A 383 35.36 41.36 -24.70
CA ALA A 383 33.99 41.12 -25.17
C ALA A 383 33.19 42.42 -25.37
N SER A 384 31.94 42.26 -25.84
CA SER A 384 30.85 43.26 -26.00
C SER A 384 30.88 44.18 -27.23
N GLY A 385 29.68 44.51 -27.76
CA GLY A 385 29.43 45.79 -28.42
C GLY A 385 28.92 45.82 -29.88
N LEU A 386 27.59 45.83 -30.07
CA LEU A 386 26.86 46.61 -31.10
C LEU A 386 27.13 46.29 -32.61
N SER A 387 26.51 46.98 -33.58
CA SER A 387 25.09 46.87 -33.99
C SER A 387 24.84 47.50 -35.39
N SER A 388 23.90 46.98 -36.20
CA SER A 388 23.49 47.46 -37.55
C SER A 388 24.61 47.38 -38.62
N SER A 389 24.43 47.56 -39.96
CA SER A 389 23.32 47.90 -40.89
C SER A 389 23.76 47.42 -42.32
N ARG A 390 23.03 47.31 -43.47
CA ARG A 390 21.70 47.65 -44.05
C ARG A 390 21.50 46.71 -45.30
N VAL A 391 20.33 46.39 -45.90
CA VAL A 391 19.35 47.17 -46.73
C VAL A 391 19.95 47.73 -48.04
N PRO A 392 19.28 47.77 -49.23
CA PRO A 392 17.90 47.39 -49.62
C PRO A 392 17.87 46.17 -50.63
N SER A 393 16.89 45.87 -51.50
CA SER A 393 15.65 46.54 -51.98
C SER A 393 14.60 45.55 -52.56
N GLU A 394 13.31 45.82 -52.29
CA GLU A 394 12.14 45.90 -53.23
C GLU A 394 11.84 44.76 -54.24
N SER A 395 10.58 44.46 -54.64
CA SER A 395 9.31 45.21 -54.51
C SER A 395 8.07 44.31 -54.28
N ILE A 396 6.94 44.96 -53.97
CA ILE A 396 5.53 44.50 -53.92
C ILE A 396 4.78 45.49 -54.89
N PRO A 397 3.59 45.26 -55.51
CA PRO A 397 2.49 44.32 -55.19
C PRO A 397 1.88 43.64 -56.48
N ASP A 398 0.64 43.13 -56.67
CA ASP A 398 -0.56 42.86 -55.84
C ASP A 398 -1.58 41.91 -56.57
N ILE A 399 -2.77 41.70 -55.98
CA ILE A 399 -4.12 41.61 -56.62
C ILE A 399 -4.56 40.35 -57.43
N THR A 400 -5.42 39.55 -56.76
CA THR A 400 -6.72 38.94 -57.17
C THR A 400 -6.94 37.93 -58.33
N VAL A 401 -7.52 36.76 -57.95
CA VAL A 401 -8.82 36.18 -58.40
C VAL A 401 -9.00 35.52 -59.80
N ALA A 402 -9.28 34.20 -59.73
CA ALA A 402 -10.23 33.33 -60.50
C ALA A 402 -10.00 32.85 -61.96
N ASP A 403 -10.12 31.50 -62.08
CA ASP A 403 -10.91 30.68 -63.02
C ASP A 403 -10.57 30.45 -64.51
N ASN A 404 -10.86 29.20 -64.93
CA ASN A 404 -11.25 28.70 -66.27
C ASN A 404 -10.18 28.56 -67.40
N ILE A 405 -10.24 27.60 -68.36
CA ILE A 405 -10.86 26.25 -68.47
C ILE A 405 -10.31 25.51 -69.73
N SER A 406 -10.32 24.15 -69.78
CA SER A 406 -10.17 23.29 -71.01
C SER A 406 -8.80 23.23 -71.74
N SER A 407 -8.44 22.23 -72.58
CA SER A 407 -8.86 20.80 -72.76
C SER A 407 -7.99 20.06 -73.82
N ALA A 408 -8.04 18.71 -73.82
CA ALA A 408 -7.50 17.74 -74.84
C ALA A 408 -5.97 17.76 -75.13
N GLY A 409 -5.29 16.67 -75.57
CA GLY A 409 -5.62 15.28 -75.93
C GLY A 409 -4.92 14.86 -77.25
N PRO A 410 -4.91 13.57 -77.71
CA PRO A 410 -5.07 12.27 -77.05
C PRO A 410 -4.10 11.16 -77.61
N ILE A 411 -4.47 9.85 -77.50
CA ILE A 411 -4.23 8.72 -78.47
C ILE A 411 -3.19 7.55 -78.20
N LEU A 412 -3.78 6.33 -78.07
CA LEU A 412 -3.37 4.90 -78.33
C LEU A 412 -2.10 4.22 -77.71
N ASP A 413 -1.99 2.88 -77.54
CA ASP A 413 -2.91 1.72 -77.24
C ASP A 413 -2.12 0.36 -77.25
N LYS A 414 -2.76 -0.75 -76.77
CA LYS A 414 -2.50 -2.21 -76.98
C LYS A 414 -1.55 -2.94 -75.98
N THR A 415 -1.85 -4.15 -75.47
CA THR A 415 -2.98 -5.10 -75.75
C THR A 415 -3.30 -6.12 -74.64
N LYS A 416 -4.62 -6.40 -74.44
CA LYS A 416 -5.30 -7.68 -74.07
C LYS A 416 -4.88 -8.53 -72.85
N ALA A 417 -5.88 -8.81 -71.98
CA ALA A 417 -6.44 -10.17 -71.78
C ALA A 417 -7.86 -10.18 -71.15
N THR A 418 -8.79 -10.95 -71.76
CA THR A 418 -10.07 -11.52 -71.27
C THR A 418 -10.93 -10.89 -70.14
N LYS A 419 -12.24 -10.75 -70.41
CA LYS A 419 -13.31 -10.25 -69.52
C LYS A 419 -14.11 -11.34 -68.81
N ARG A 420 -14.74 -10.99 -67.68
CA ARG A 420 -16.15 -11.34 -67.37
C ARG A 420 -16.89 -10.05 -66.99
N PHE A 421 -18.14 -9.91 -67.41
CA PHE A 421 -19.01 -8.77 -67.08
C PHE A 421 -20.10 -9.20 -66.10
N VAL A 422 -20.60 -8.24 -65.33
CA VAL A 422 -21.92 -8.24 -64.70
C VAL A 422 -22.58 -6.91 -65.08
N HIS A 423 -23.87 -6.92 -65.39
CA HIS A 423 -24.62 -5.71 -65.73
C HIS A 423 -24.95 -4.88 -64.48
N TYR A 424 -24.95 -3.57 -64.66
CA TYR A 424 -25.84 -2.64 -63.95
C TYR A 424 -26.53 -1.77 -65.01
N GLU A 425 -27.69 -1.23 -64.68
CA GLU A 425 -28.46 -0.34 -65.56
C GLU A 425 -28.00 1.12 -65.38
N GLU A 426 -28.24 1.96 -66.39
CA GLU A 426 -27.71 3.33 -66.44
C GLU A 426 -28.66 4.33 -65.76
N GLU A 427 -28.39 4.66 -64.49
CA GLU A 427 -28.77 5.96 -63.93
C GLU A 427 -27.55 6.91 -63.92
N ALA A 428 -27.77 8.17 -64.31
CA ALA A 428 -26.69 9.15 -64.41
C ALA A 428 -26.24 9.61 -63.01
N PRO A 429 -24.91 9.75 -62.76
CA PRO A 429 -24.40 10.16 -61.46
C PRO A 429 -24.80 11.61 -61.11
N ALA A 430 -25.19 11.82 -59.85
CA ALA A 430 -25.60 13.14 -59.35
C ALA A 430 -24.48 14.20 -59.48
N PRO A 431 -24.81 15.50 -59.69
CA PRO A 431 -23.82 16.54 -59.89
C PRO A 431 -22.84 16.69 -58.71
N PRO A 432 -21.54 17.00 -58.94
CA PRO A 432 -20.55 17.08 -57.86
C PRO A 432 -20.92 18.04 -56.72
N ALA A 433 -21.59 19.15 -57.04
CA ALA A 433 -22.06 20.12 -56.05
C ALA A 433 -23.13 19.54 -55.10
N GLU A 434 -23.96 18.62 -55.59
CA GLU A 434 -24.99 17.96 -54.77
C GLU A 434 -24.36 16.91 -53.84
N VAL A 435 -23.38 16.14 -54.34
CA VAL A 435 -22.61 15.16 -53.54
C VAL A 435 -21.86 15.85 -52.41
N LEU A 436 -21.28 17.04 -52.66
CA LEU A 436 -20.55 17.84 -51.67
C LEU A 436 -21.45 18.57 -50.66
N ALA A 437 -22.76 18.69 -50.91
CA ALA A 437 -23.69 19.40 -50.03
C ALA A 437 -24.35 18.51 -48.95
N ARG A 438 -24.25 17.18 -49.08
CA ARG A 438 -24.89 16.20 -48.18
C ARG A 438 -24.23 16.19 -46.80
N LYS A 439 -25.04 16.07 -45.74
CA LYS A 439 -24.53 16.00 -44.36
C LYS A 439 -24.31 14.54 -43.94
N GLY A 440 -23.42 14.33 -42.97
CA GLY A 440 -22.84 13.00 -42.65
C GLY A 440 -23.85 11.87 -42.37
N SER A 441 -25.08 12.18 -41.96
CA SER A 441 -26.18 11.21 -41.78
C SER A 441 -26.68 10.56 -43.08
N GLU A 442 -26.43 11.16 -44.25
CA GLU A 442 -26.97 10.72 -45.54
C GLU A 442 -25.97 9.91 -46.39
N VAL A 443 -24.72 9.77 -45.93
CA VAL A 443 -23.60 9.21 -46.71
C VAL A 443 -23.59 7.67 -46.72
N GLY A 444 -24.14 7.04 -45.67
CA GLY A 444 -24.06 5.60 -45.41
C GLY A 444 -24.76 4.68 -46.41
N ALA A 445 -25.53 5.22 -47.35
CA ALA A 445 -26.22 4.45 -48.40
C ALA A 445 -25.38 4.21 -49.67
N THR A 446 -24.19 4.82 -49.79
CA THR A 446 -23.34 4.69 -50.98
C THR A 446 -22.28 3.59 -50.81
N SER A 447 -21.93 2.88 -51.89
CA SER A 447 -20.83 1.89 -51.88
C SER A 447 -19.47 2.53 -51.57
N ALA A 448 -19.28 3.81 -51.91
CA ALA A 448 -18.11 4.59 -51.51
C ALA A 448 -18.12 4.93 -50.00
N GLY A 449 -19.26 5.30 -49.43
CA GLY A 449 -19.43 5.51 -47.99
C GLY A 449 -19.23 4.21 -47.20
N ALA A 450 -19.80 3.09 -47.67
CA ALA A 450 -19.58 1.77 -47.10
C ALA A 450 -18.09 1.34 -47.22
N ALA A 451 -17.40 1.67 -48.30
CA ALA A 451 -15.96 1.44 -48.43
C ALA A 451 -15.13 2.35 -47.49
N GLN A 452 -15.55 3.59 -47.25
CA GLN A 452 -14.92 4.48 -46.27
C GLN A 452 -15.16 4.03 -44.82
N GLN A 453 -16.36 3.54 -44.49
CA GLN A 453 -16.62 2.90 -43.18
C GLN A 453 -15.80 1.61 -43.04
N ALA A 454 -15.81 0.72 -44.04
CA ALA A 454 -15.04 -0.52 -44.01
C ALA A 454 -13.51 -0.30 -44.00
N THR A 455 -13.00 0.85 -44.45
CA THR A 455 -11.57 1.21 -44.32
C THR A 455 -11.26 1.97 -43.03
N ALA A 456 -12.21 2.71 -42.46
CA ALA A 456 -12.10 3.28 -41.10
C ALA A 456 -12.12 2.18 -40.03
N GLU A 457 -12.96 1.17 -40.19
CA GLU A 457 -13.06 -0.01 -39.30
C GLU A 457 -11.87 -0.98 -39.46
N ASN A 458 -11.14 -0.93 -40.59
CA ASN A 458 -9.95 -1.75 -40.85
C ASN A 458 -8.64 -0.93 -40.83
N GLN A 459 -8.52 0.06 -39.95
CA GLN A 459 -7.19 0.53 -39.54
C GLN A 459 -6.46 -0.58 -38.77
N VAL A 460 -5.66 -1.36 -39.51
CA VAL A 460 -4.56 -2.19 -39.00
C VAL A 460 -3.84 -1.43 -37.88
N PRO A 461 -3.79 -1.93 -36.64
CA PRO A 461 -2.95 -1.34 -35.61
C PRO A 461 -1.47 -1.70 -35.86
N TRP A 462 -0.60 -0.71 -35.68
CA TRP A 462 0.85 -0.90 -35.66
C TRP A 462 1.49 0.00 -34.61
N ASP A 463 2.48 -0.50 -33.89
CA ASP A 463 3.21 0.25 -32.87
C ASP A 463 4.66 -0.23 -32.75
N ARG A 464 5.52 0.64 -32.21
CA ARG A 464 6.94 0.36 -31.94
C ARG A 464 7.09 -0.27 -30.56
N MET A 465 7.53 -1.53 -30.52
CA MET A 465 7.54 -2.34 -29.30
C MET A 465 8.91 -2.95 -29.02
N LEU A 466 9.20 -3.16 -27.74
CA LEU A 466 10.32 -3.98 -27.27
C LEU A 466 9.82 -5.43 -27.15
N VAL A 467 10.44 -6.38 -27.86
CA VAL A 467 9.95 -7.77 -27.96
C VAL A 467 11.07 -8.77 -27.70
N ARG A 468 10.74 -9.86 -27.00
CA ARG A 468 11.57 -11.09 -26.92
C ARG A 468 10.91 -12.19 -27.72
N VAL A 469 11.73 -12.97 -28.42
CA VAL A 469 11.34 -14.27 -28.93
C VAL A 469 12.03 -15.33 -28.07
N SER A 470 11.28 -16.34 -27.65
CA SER A 470 11.77 -17.46 -26.87
C SER A 470 11.16 -18.75 -27.42
N TYR A 471 11.79 -19.90 -27.21
CA TYR A 471 11.35 -21.20 -27.69
C TYR A 471 11.57 -22.27 -26.62
N THR A 472 10.68 -23.24 -26.55
CA THR A 472 10.90 -24.46 -25.76
C THR A 472 10.24 -25.66 -26.45
N GLU A 473 10.83 -26.84 -26.27
CA GLU A 473 10.22 -28.12 -26.67
C GLU A 473 9.24 -28.65 -25.61
N ASP A 474 9.35 -28.17 -24.37
CA ASP A 474 8.51 -28.60 -23.26
C ASP A 474 7.09 -27.97 -23.38
N PRO A 475 6.02 -28.66 -22.92
CA PRO A 475 4.66 -28.18 -23.08
C PRO A 475 4.36 -26.94 -22.20
N VAL A 476 4.01 -25.83 -22.85
CA VAL A 476 3.71 -24.55 -22.20
C VAL A 476 2.24 -24.51 -21.77
N PRO A 477 1.90 -24.02 -20.56
CA PRO A 477 0.50 -23.84 -20.13
C PRO A 477 -0.24 -22.80 -21.01
N PRO A 478 -1.58 -22.86 -21.09
CA PRO A 478 -2.37 -21.94 -21.94
C PRO A 478 -2.26 -20.45 -21.58
N ALA A 479 -1.78 -20.12 -20.38
CA ALA A 479 -1.40 -18.77 -19.97
C ALA A 479 0.03 -18.78 -19.43
N PHE A 480 0.88 -17.88 -19.93
CA PHE A 480 2.31 -17.84 -19.64
C PHE A 480 2.68 -16.49 -19.01
N ASP A 481 2.75 -16.48 -17.67
CA ASP A 481 3.16 -15.31 -16.88
C ASP A 481 4.63 -15.40 -16.42
N GLU A 482 5.07 -14.38 -15.70
CA GLU A 482 6.39 -14.32 -15.08
C GLU A 482 6.72 -15.54 -14.19
N SER A 483 5.72 -16.13 -13.51
CA SER A 483 5.90 -17.31 -12.65
C SER A 483 6.01 -18.60 -13.45
N GLN A 484 5.26 -18.74 -14.55
CA GLN A 484 5.40 -19.87 -15.47
C GLN A 484 6.76 -19.85 -16.17
N ASN A 485 7.24 -18.66 -16.55
CA ASN A 485 8.59 -18.49 -17.10
C ASN A 485 9.69 -18.96 -16.13
N ARG A 486 9.54 -18.71 -14.82
CA ARG A 486 10.50 -19.18 -13.80
C ARG A 486 10.61 -20.71 -13.71
N ILE A 487 9.50 -21.44 -13.88
CA ILE A 487 9.47 -22.90 -13.74
C ILE A 487 9.65 -23.67 -15.07
N THR A 488 9.49 -22.99 -16.21
CA THR A 488 9.66 -23.59 -17.54
C THR A 488 11.12 -23.91 -17.80
N ARG A 489 11.41 -25.19 -18.07
CA ARG A 489 12.76 -25.66 -18.39
C ARG A 489 13.04 -25.48 -19.89
N ARG A 490 14.34 -25.53 -20.25
CA ARG A 490 14.83 -25.53 -21.64
C ARG A 490 14.27 -24.39 -22.51
N LEU A 491 14.17 -23.19 -21.94
CA LEU A 491 13.74 -22.01 -22.67
C LEU A 491 14.93 -21.37 -23.40
N ASP A 492 15.04 -21.60 -24.70
CA ASP A 492 15.95 -20.88 -25.58
C ASP A 492 15.45 -19.44 -25.76
N ASN A 493 16.25 -18.45 -25.37
CA ASN A 493 15.84 -17.06 -25.32
C ASN A 493 16.66 -16.21 -26.30
N GLU A 494 16.02 -15.52 -27.25
CA GLU A 494 16.71 -14.46 -28.02
C GLU A 494 17.02 -13.25 -27.13
N ALA A 495 18.04 -12.49 -27.55
CA ALA A 495 18.29 -11.16 -27.04
C ALA A 495 17.17 -10.21 -27.48
N TRP A 496 16.64 -9.44 -26.54
CA TRP A 496 15.58 -8.46 -26.77
C TRP A 496 15.95 -7.40 -27.82
N ALA A 497 15.03 -7.13 -28.74
CA ALA A 497 15.18 -6.11 -29.76
C ALA A 497 13.91 -5.25 -29.91
N GLU A 498 14.04 -4.12 -30.58
CA GLU A 498 12.95 -3.20 -30.87
C GLU A 498 12.43 -3.47 -32.29
N TYR A 499 11.12 -3.68 -32.41
CA TYR A 499 10.44 -3.99 -33.67
C TYR A 499 9.32 -2.98 -33.91
N ILE A 500 8.92 -2.81 -35.17
CA ILE A 500 7.57 -2.32 -35.47
C ILE A 500 6.68 -3.55 -35.63
N VAL A 501 5.64 -3.64 -34.82
CA VAL A 501 4.67 -4.73 -34.83
C VAL A 501 3.44 -4.22 -35.54
N ALA A 502 3.04 -4.86 -36.65
CA ALA A 502 1.88 -4.48 -37.45
C ALA A 502 0.91 -5.66 -37.59
N TRP A 503 -0.40 -5.42 -37.39
CA TRP A 503 -1.41 -6.48 -37.40
C TRP A 503 -2.15 -6.53 -38.74
N ARG A 504 -1.79 -7.48 -39.62
CA ARG A 504 -2.40 -7.64 -40.95
C ARG A 504 -3.29 -8.89 -41.02
N LYS A 505 -4.61 -8.71 -40.86
CA LYS A 505 -5.61 -9.79 -40.82
C LYS A 505 -5.26 -10.79 -39.69
N ASP A 506 -5.25 -12.09 -39.95
CA ASP A 506 -5.08 -13.12 -38.91
C ASP A 506 -3.60 -13.38 -38.53
N ARG A 507 -2.75 -12.35 -38.58
CA ARG A 507 -1.32 -12.42 -38.22
C ARG A 507 -0.73 -11.08 -37.77
N LEU A 508 0.25 -11.15 -36.88
CA LEU A 508 1.16 -10.03 -36.58
C LEU A 508 2.46 -10.19 -37.38
N GLU A 509 2.92 -9.09 -37.97
CA GLU A 509 4.16 -8.98 -38.72
C GLU A 509 5.13 -8.09 -37.92
N LEU A 510 6.29 -8.65 -37.53
CA LEU A 510 7.31 -7.95 -36.74
C LEU A 510 8.46 -7.55 -37.65
N TYR A 511 8.68 -6.24 -37.79
CA TYR A 511 9.68 -5.65 -38.67
C TYR A 511 10.92 -5.15 -37.89
N ALA A 512 12.10 -5.37 -38.46
CA ALA A 512 13.39 -4.92 -37.93
C ALA A 512 14.28 -4.31 -39.02
N ASP A 513 15.20 -3.43 -38.63
CA ASP A 513 16.22 -2.83 -39.50
C ASP A 513 17.02 -3.91 -40.27
N HIS A 514 17.51 -3.57 -41.46
CA HIS A 514 18.22 -4.53 -42.30
C HIS A 514 19.56 -4.96 -41.68
N ALA A 515 19.79 -6.28 -41.56
CA ALA A 515 21.03 -6.87 -41.05
C ALA A 515 22.28 -6.64 -41.94
N ILE A 516 22.17 -5.90 -43.04
CA ILE A 516 23.28 -5.52 -43.92
C ILE A 516 23.35 -3.99 -43.95
N PRO A 517 24.44 -3.37 -43.45
CA PRO A 517 24.63 -1.92 -43.48
C PRO A 517 24.45 -1.34 -44.89
N GLY A 518 23.78 -0.19 -44.98
CA GLY A 518 23.54 0.52 -46.25
C GLY A 518 22.32 0.04 -47.06
N ARG A 519 21.74 -1.14 -46.81
CA ARG A 519 20.52 -1.56 -47.53
C ARG A 519 19.30 -0.69 -47.21
N GLU A 520 19.12 -0.29 -45.96
CA GLU A 520 18.03 0.60 -45.53
C GLU A 520 18.12 1.97 -46.24
N TRP A 521 19.33 2.47 -46.49
CA TRP A 521 19.56 3.70 -47.26
C TRP A 521 19.28 3.54 -48.77
N LEU A 522 19.52 2.35 -49.33
CA LEU A 522 19.31 2.05 -50.76
C LEU A 522 17.86 1.73 -51.12
N PHE A 523 17.07 1.17 -50.18
CA PHE A 523 15.73 0.67 -50.44
C PHE A 523 14.62 1.33 -49.60
N GLY A 524 14.94 2.09 -48.55
CA GLY A 524 13.97 2.75 -47.66
C GLY A 524 13.14 1.81 -46.75
N GLU A 525 13.04 0.54 -47.10
CA GLU A 525 12.20 -0.46 -46.45
C GLU A 525 12.85 -1.18 -45.25
N LYS A 526 12.01 -1.76 -44.39
CA LYS A 526 12.38 -2.56 -43.22
C LYS A 526 12.13 -4.05 -43.45
N SER A 527 12.96 -4.90 -42.83
CA SER A 527 12.90 -6.34 -43.05
C SER A 527 11.89 -7.04 -42.13
N LEU A 528 11.02 -7.88 -42.70
CA LEU A 528 10.12 -8.74 -41.95
C LEU A 528 10.94 -9.80 -41.20
N ALA A 529 10.94 -9.72 -39.87
CA ALA A 529 11.76 -10.54 -38.97
C ALA A 529 11.01 -11.76 -38.43
N PHE A 530 9.75 -11.58 -38.01
CA PHE A 530 8.88 -12.66 -37.50
C PHE A 530 7.43 -12.48 -37.93
N VAL A 531 6.68 -13.58 -37.95
CA VAL A 531 5.22 -13.59 -38.16
C VAL A 531 4.57 -14.46 -37.08
N VAL A 532 3.60 -13.92 -36.35
CA VAL A 532 2.80 -14.64 -35.36
C VAL A 532 1.42 -14.93 -35.95
N PRO A 533 0.99 -16.21 -36.08
CA PRO A 533 -0.32 -16.53 -36.62
C PRO A 533 -1.39 -16.34 -35.53
N LEU A 534 -2.30 -15.41 -35.72
CA LEU A 534 -3.42 -15.19 -34.78
C LEU A 534 -4.57 -16.17 -35.07
N GLY A 535 -4.88 -16.42 -36.34
CA GLY A 535 -5.91 -17.38 -36.77
C GLY A 535 -5.59 -18.87 -36.56
N SER A 536 -4.61 -19.20 -35.69
CA SER A 536 -4.29 -20.58 -35.33
C SER A 536 -4.92 -20.93 -33.98
N SER A 537 -5.70 -22.01 -33.92
CA SER A 537 -6.38 -22.49 -32.70
C SER A 537 -5.46 -22.89 -31.54
N THR A 538 -4.15 -22.94 -31.80
CA THR A 538 -3.09 -23.20 -30.82
C THR A 538 -2.39 -21.94 -30.33
N THR A 539 -2.61 -20.78 -30.96
CA THR A 539 -2.09 -19.50 -30.46
C THR A 539 -2.91 -19.03 -29.26
N ARG A 540 -2.26 -18.54 -28.20
CA ARG A 540 -2.90 -18.03 -26.98
C ARG A 540 -2.36 -16.66 -26.59
N LEU A 541 -3.23 -15.80 -26.08
CA LEU A 541 -2.90 -14.54 -25.42
C LEU A 541 -2.90 -14.73 -23.90
N SER A 542 -1.88 -14.19 -23.23
CA SER A 542 -1.82 -14.13 -21.77
C SER A 542 -1.16 -12.84 -21.28
N LEU A 543 -1.52 -12.42 -20.06
CA LEU A 543 -0.86 -11.31 -19.39
C LEU A 543 0.47 -11.78 -18.79
N TYR A 544 1.59 -11.20 -19.22
CA TYR A 544 2.90 -11.61 -18.72
C TYR A 544 3.24 -10.94 -17.37
N SER A 545 3.03 -9.62 -17.28
CA SER A 545 3.15 -8.86 -16.03
C SER A 545 2.12 -7.73 -15.97
N PHE A 546 1.35 -7.68 -14.88
CA PHE A 546 0.35 -6.64 -14.60
C PHE A 546 1.02 -5.30 -14.23
N VAL A 547 2.22 -5.34 -13.64
CA VAL A 547 2.93 -4.17 -13.11
C VAL A 547 3.33 -3.21 -14.23
N ASP A 548 3.91 -3.74 -15.30
CA ASP A 548 4.36 -2.97 -16.48
C ASP A 548 3.49 -3.18 -17.74
N LEU A 549 2.41 -3.95 -17.63
CA LEU A 549 1.46 -4.28 -18.70
C LEU A 549 2.12 -4.94 -19.93
N SER A 550 3.13 -5.76 -19.70
CA SER A 550 3.68 -6.67 -20.74
C SER A 550 2.72 -7.84 -20.98
N PHE A 551 2.53 -8.22 -22.25
CA PHE A 551 1.73 -9.39 -22.62
C PHE A 551 2.52 -10.42 -23.42
N CYS A 552 2.03 -11.67 -23.41
CA CYS A 552 2.63 -12.79 -24.11
C CYS A 552 1.66 -13.38 -25.15
N LEU A 553 2.18 -13.68 -26.33
CA LEU A 553 1.56 -14.60 -27.30
C LEU A 553 2.39 -15.88 -27.36
N THR A 554 1.78 -17.02 -27.07
CA THR A 554 2.36 -18.34 -27.31
C THR A 554 1.78 -18.91 -28.60
N CYS A 555 2.60 -19.47 -29.50
CA CYS A 555 2.16 -20.00 -30.79
C CYS A 555 3.05 -21.16 -31.27
N PRO A 556 2.58 -22.02 -32.20
CA PRO A 556 3.42 -23.06 -32.79
C PRO A 556 4.55 -22.44 -33.66
N PRO A 557 5.67 -23.15 -33.88
CA PRO A 557 6.76 -22.68 -34.72
C PRO A 557 6.31 -22.52 -36.19
N VAL A 558 6.39 -21.28 -36.69
CA VAL A 558 6.06 -20.95 -38.09
C VAL A 558 7.35 -20.79 -38.92
N PRO A 559 7.58 -21.64 -39.94
CA PRO A 559 8.77 -21.54 -40.79
C PRO A 559 8.66 -20.37 -41.78
N LEU A 560 9.39 -19.30 -41.52
CA LEU A 560 9.49 -18.14 -42.40
C LEU A 560 10.37 -18.47 -43.62
N ARG A 561 9.83 -18.32 -44.84
CA ARG A 561 10.58 -18.54 -46.09
C ARG A 561 11.64 -17.46 -46.42
N ILE A 562 11.95 -16.56 -45.48
CA ILE A 562 12.85 -15.41 -45.70
C ILE A 562 14.30 -15.80 -45.39
N ARG A 563 15.16 -15.68 -46.40
CA ARG A 563 16.59 -16.08 -46.35
C ARG A 563 17.44 -15.14 -45.47
N SER A 564 17.45 -15.36 -44.15
CA SER A 564 18.54 -14.88 -43.29
C SER A 564 19.32 -16.06 -42.72
N LYS A 565 20.65 -16.10 -42.95
CA LYS A 565 21.51 -17.24 -42.56
C LYS A 565 21.76 -17.34 -41.04
N GLY A 566 21.39 -16.32 -40.26
CA GLY A 566 21.69 -16.24 -38.82
C GLY A 566 20.59 -16.73 -37.87
N ARG A 567 19.33 -16.82 -38.30
CA ARG A 567 18.18 -17.15 -37.43
C ARG A 567 17.63 -18.57 -37.63
N GLN A 568 18.44 -19.50 -38.14
CA GLN A 568 17.92 -20.83 -38.53
C GLN A 568 17.55 -21.75 -37.36
N LEU A 569 18.09 -21.56 -36.14
CA LEU A 569 17.78 -22.43 -35.00
C LEU A 569 16.26 -22.47 -34.68
N LEU A 570 15.64 -21.31 -34.51
CA LEU A 570 14.23 -21.18 -34.12
C LEU A 570 13.23 -21.46 -35.26
N LEU A 571 13.70 -21.44 -36.51
CA LEU A 571 12.85 -21.51 -37.71
C LEU A 571 12.91 -22.87 -38.43
N GLY A 572 13.75 -23.80 -37.95
CA GLY A 572 13.87 -25.17 -38.48
C GLY A 572 13.04 -26.22 -37.72
N ALA A 573 12.60 -25.92 -36.50
CA ALA A 573 11.87 -26.86 -35.65
C ALA A 573 10.44 -27.12 -36.16
N LYS A 574 10.02 -28.40 -36.12
CA LYS A 574 8.64 -28.84 -36.47
C LYS A 574 7.79 -29.16 -35.22
N ARG A 575 8.31 -28.87 -34.03
CA ARG A 575 7.75 -29.18 -32.70
C ARG A 575 8.16 -28.06 -31.73
N GLY A 576 7.63 -28.06 -30.51
CA GLY A 576 7.84 -27.01 -29.53
C GLY A 576 6.87 -25.83 -29.67
N THR A 577 7.09 -24.78 -28.88
CA THR A 577 6.26 -23.58 -28.78
C THR A 577 7.14 -22.33 -28.85
N ASN A 578 6.76 -21.36 -29.70
CA ASN A 578 7.34 -20.02 -29.70
C ASN A 578 6.59 -19.13 -28.70
N ILE A 579 7.33 -18.37 -27.90
CA ILE A 579 6.87 -17.48 -26.85
C ILE A 579 7.33 -16.07 -27.20
N PHE A 580 6.39 -15.21 -27.59
CA PHE A 580 6.64 -13.80 -27.88
C PHE A 580 6.16 -12.95 -26.70
N VAL A 581 7.08 -12.24 -26.04
CA VAL A 581 6.74 -11.31 -24.95
C VAL A 581 6.90 -9.88 -25.46
N PHE A 582 5.82 -9.10 -25.41
CA PHE A 582 5.74 -7.74 -25.96
C PHE A 582 5.63 -6.71 -24.84
N LYS A 583 6.44 -5.64 -24.93
CA LYS A 583 6.37 -4.46 -24.07
C LYS A 583 6.13 -3.20 -24.91
N MET A 584 4.99 -2.56 -24.68
CA MET A 584 4.69 -1.21 -25.18
C MET A 584 5.27 -0.14 -24.24
N LYS A 585 5.41 1.07 -24.76
CA LYS A 585 5.88 2.24 -24.03
C LYS A 585 4.79 2.90 -23.19
N SER A 586 3.64 3.20 -23.81
CA SER A 586 2.43 3.71 -23.15
C SER A 586 1.64 2.59 -22.46
N ARG A 587 1.04 2.87 -21.30
CA ARG A 587 0.11 1.95 -20.62
C ARG A 587 -1.20 1.85 -21.39
N THR A 588 -1.72 2.97 -21.88
CA THR A 588 -3.02 2.97 -22.56
C THR A 588 -2.97 2.20 -23.87
N ARG A 589 -1.90 2.36 -24.67
CA ARG A 589 -1.64 1.54 -25.86
C ARG A 589 -1.46 0.06 -25.57
N ALA A 590 -0.82 -0.31 -24.46
CA ALA A 590 -0.74 -1.72 -24.06
C ALA A 590 -2.13 -2.34 -23.84
N VAL A 591 -3.03 -1.59 -23.17
CA VAL A 591 -4.42 -1.99 -22.95
C VAL A 591 -5.22 -2.05 -24.26
N ASP A 592 -5.02 -1.09 -25.18
CA ASP A 592 -5.67 -1.09 -26.50
C ASP A 592 -5.33 -2.37 -27.29
N TRP A 593 -4.04 -2.69 -27.41
CA TRP A 593 -3.57 -3.91 -28.08
C TRP A 593 -4.08 -5.17 -27.41
N PHE A 594 -4.04 -5.24 -26.07
CA PHE A 594 -4.49 -6.42 -25.33
C PHE A 594 -6.00 -6.67 -25.52
N TRP A 595 -6.81 -5.62 -25.43
CA TRP A 595 -8.26 -5.70 -25.63
C TRP A 595 -8.61 -6.14 -27.05
N GLN A 596 -7.96 -5.55 -28.06
CA GLN A 596 -8.20 -5.92 -29.45
C GLN A 596 -7.82 -7.39 -29.71
N LEU A 597 -6.63 -7.84 -29.27
CA LEU A 597 -6.19 -9.23 -29.39
C LEU A 597 -7.13 -10.20 -28.67
N TRP A 598 -7.54 -9.89 -27.43
CA TRP A 598 -8.47 -10.72 -26.65
C TRP A 598 -9.82 -10.90 -27.37
N ARG A 599 -10.39 -9.85 -27.97
CA ARG A 599 -11.60 -9.98 -28.80
C ARG A 599 -11.38 -10.84 -30.04
N HIS A 600 -10.23 -10.70 -30.72
CA HIS A 600 -9.91 -11.50 -31.91
C HIS A 600 -9.74 -13.00 -31.59
N PHE A 601 -9.23 -13.36 -30.40
CA PHE A 601 -9.19 -14.74 -29.90
C PHE A 601 -10.56 -15.26 -29.39
N GLY A 602 -11.67 -14.55 -29.65
CA GLY A 602 -13.01 -14.97 -29.24
C GLY A 602 -13.34 -14.71 -27.78
N GLY A 603 -12.67 -13.76 -27.12
CA GLY A 603 -12.94 -13.36 -25.75
C GLY A 603 -14.38 -12.86 -25.55
N GLN A 604 -15.11 -13.50 -24.64
CA GLN A 604 -16.51 -13.20 -24.34
C GLN A 604 -16.63 -12.36 -23.07
N ILE A 605 -17.47 -11.33 -23.09
CA ILE A 605 -17.80 -10.56 -21.89
C ILE A 605 -18.72 -11.44 -21.00
N PRO A 606 -18.45 -11.60 -19.68
CA PRO A 606 -19.30 -12.38 -18.78
C PRO A 606 -20.71 -11.77 -18.62
N GLN A 607 -21.67 -12.53 -18.10
CA GLN A 607 -23.04 -12.06 -17.87
C GLN A 607 -23.17 -10.98 -16.77
N TYR A 608 -22.18 -10.85 -15.88
CA TYR A 608 -22.15 -9.84 -14.82
C TYR A 608 -20.73 -9.46 -14.43
N ILE A 609 -20.57 -8.31 -13.77
CA ILE A 609 -19.31 -7.81 -13.20
C ILE A 609 -19.44 -7.76 -11.68
N GLU A 610 -18.42 -8.25 -10.96
CA GLU A 610 -18.27 -8.07 -9.50
C GLU A 610 -17.35 -6.88 -9.23
N ILE A 611 -17.84 -5.91 -8.45
CA ILE A 611 -17.10 -4.72 -8.00
C ILE A 611 -17.02 -4.76 -6.47
N ARG A 612 -15.82 -4.76 -5.91
CA ARG A 612 -15.60 -4.83 -4.45
C ARG A 612 -15.37 -3.45 -3.85
N CYS A 613 -15.77 -3.22 -2.59
CA CYS A 613 -15.47 -2.00 -1.85
C CYS A 613 -14.57 -2.32 -0.64
N PRO A 614 -13.23 -2.22 -0.76
CA PRO A 614 -12.30 -2.68 0.28
C PRO A 614 -12.30 -1.89 1.60
N ILE A 615 -13.11 -0.83 1.70
CA ILE A 615 -13.32 -0.05 2.94
C ILE A 615 -14.50 -0.60 3.75
N LEU A 616 -15.44 -1.31 3.10
CA LEU A 616 -16.65 -1.87 3.71
C LEU A 616 -16.67 -3.42 3.66
N ASP A 617 -15.68 -4.03 3.00
CA ASP A 617 -15.61 -5.44 2.60
C ASP A 617 -16.81 -5.96 1.77
N THR A 618 -17.65 -5.05 1.28
CA THR A 618 -18.84 -5.35 0.48
C THR A 618 -18.52 -5.58 -1.00
N ARG A 619 -19.46 -6.19 -1.71
CA ARG A 619 -19.39 -6.42 -3.16
C ARG A 619 -20.72 -6.10 -3.83
N VAL A 620 -20.65 -5.39 -4.96
CA VAL A 620 -21.78 -5.07 -5.83
C VAL A 620 -21.67 -5.93 -7.09
N LYS A 621 -22.78 -6.50 -7.55
CA LYS A 621 -22.87 -7.13 -8.87
C LYS A 621 -23.63 -6.19 -9.81
N ILE A 622 -23.15 -6.06 -11.03
CA ILE A 622 -23.85 -5.35 -12.12
C ILE A 622 -24.01 -6.34 -13.27
N ASP A 623 -25.26 -6.68 -13.59
CA ASP A 623 -25.60 -7.57 -14.69
C ASP A 623 -25.46 -6.83 -16.04
N ILE A 624 -25.06 -7.57 -17.07
CA ILE A 624 -24.89 -7.05 -18.43
C ILE A 624 -26.16 -7.40 -19.23
N PRO A 625 -26.82 -6.41 -19.87
CA PRO A 625 -28.02 -6.66 -20.69
C PRO A 625 -27.80 -7.71 -21.79
N GLY A 626 -28.89 -8.36 -22.20
CA GLY A 626 -28.88 -9.58 -23.02
C GLY A 626 -28.01 -9.52 -24.28
N TYR A 627 -27.24 -10.60 -24.49
CA TYR A 627 -26.19 -10.74 -25.51
C TYR A 627 -26.70 -10.77 -26.97
N ASP A 628 -28.02 -10.80 -27.18
CA ASP A 628 -28.66 -11.10 -28.48
C ASP A 628 -28.98 -9.86 -29.35
N SER A 629 -28.76 -8.63 -28.86
CA SER A 629 -28.95 -7.43 -29.66
C SER A 629 -27.70 -7.10 -30.51
N ALA A 630 -27.90 -6.83 -31.80
CA ALA A 630 -26.83 -6.55 -32.77
C ALA A 630 -26.02 -5.23 -32.54
N ASP A 631 -26.24 -4.54 -31.43
CA ASP A 631 -25.52 -3.32 -31.04
C ASP A 631 -24.69 -3.55 -29.76
N ILE A 632 -23.50 -4.12 -29.94
CA ILE A 632 -22.51 -4.33 -28.88
C ILE A 632 -22.03 -2.99 -28.27
N ASN A 633 -22.16 -1.86 -28.99
CA ASN A 633 -21.72 -0.56 -28.51
C ASN A 633 -22.68 -0.01 -27.44
N SER A 634 -23.98 -0.26 -27.59
CA SER A 634 -24.99 0.07 -26.57
C SER A 634 -24.65 -0.51 -25.19
N ALA A 635 -24.05 -1.71 -25.14
CA ALA A 635 -23.61 -2.34 -23.90
C ALA A 635 -22.45 -1.57 -23.23
N TYR A 636 -21.49 -1.03 -23.99
CA TYR A 636 -20.37 -0.25 -23.43
C TYR A 636 -20.84 1.05 -22.76
N ALA A 637 -21.91 1.68 -23.25
CA ALA A 637 -22.45 2.90 -22.65
C ALA A 637 -22.88 2.72 -21.18
N VAL A 638 -23.36 1.53 -20.80
CA VAL A 638 -23.69 1.17 -19.42
C VAL A 638 -22.45 1.17 -18.52
N PHE A 639 -21.30 0.77 -19.06
CA PHE A 639 -20.04 0.60 -18.31
C PHE A 639 -19.07 1.77 -18.44
N ARG A 640 -19.55 2.96 -18.81
CA ARG A 640 -18.80 4.21 -18.61
C ARG A 640 -18.49 4.41 -17.12
N LYS A 641 -17.29 4.89 -16.82
CA LYS A 641 -16.71 4.96 -15.45
C LYS A 641 -17.69 5.56 -14.43
N ASP A 642 -18.28 6.69 -14.79
CA ASP A 642 -19.09 7.50 -13.88
C ASP A 642 -20.46 6.84 -13.64
N ASN A 643 -21.10 6.29 -14.68
CA ASN A 643 -22.31 5.46 -14.58
C ASN A 643 -22.12 4.28 -13.60
N VAL A 644 -20.95 3.63 -13.65
CA VAL A 644 -20.61 2.50 -12.76
C VAL A 644 -20.37 2.97 -11.32
N ILE A 645 -19.74 4.13 -11.13
CA ILE A 645 -19.54 4.74 -9.80
C ILE A 645 -20.88 5.15 -9.19
N ASP A 646 -21.78 5.77 -9.96
CA ASP A 646 -23.11 6.18 -9.48
C ASP A 646 -24.03 4.99 -9.17
N LEU A 647 -23.98 3.92 -9.98
CA LEU A 647 -24.63 2.65 -9.66
C LEU A 647 -24.10 2.08 -8.34
N CYS A 648 -22.76 2.02 -8.17
CA CYS A 648 -22.16 1.54 -6.93
C CYS A 648 -22.57 2.42 -5.74
N ARG A 649 -22.52 3.75 -5.85
CA ARG A 649 -22.97 4.69 -4.81
C ARG A 649 -24.43 4.43 -4.43
N LYS A 650 -25.33 4.36 -5.41
CA LYS A 650 -26.77 4.12 -5.19
C LYS A 650 -27.07 2.80 -4.46
N TYR A 651 -26.27 1.75 -4.67
CA TYR A 651 -26.41 0.49 -3.93
C TYR A 651 -25.70 0.52 -2.56
N LEU A 652 -24.51 1.10 -2.47
CA LEU A 652 -23.72 1.18 -1.23
C LEU A 652 -24.33 2.14 -0.20
N CYS A 653 -25.03 3.19 -0.61
CA CYS A 653 -25.82 4.06 0.29
C CYS A 653 -26.94 3.33 1.06
N LYS A 654 -27.24 2.06 0.75
CA LYS A 654 -28.14 1.21 1.54
C LYS A 654 -27.47 0.56 2.76
N VAL A 655 -26.15 0.65 2.86
CA VAL A 655 -25.34 0.10 3.95
C VAL A 655 -25.10 1.20 4.98
N GLN A 656 -25.46 0.99 6.24
CA GLN A 656 -25.40 2.02 7.29
C GLN A 656 -23.97 2.55 7.49
N GLU A 657 -22.98 1.66 7.41
CA GLU A 657 -21.56 1.95 7.53
C GLU A 657 -21.02 2.86 6.41
N TYR A 658 -21.66 2.89 5.22
CA TYR A 658 -21.26 3.73 4.08
C TYR A 658 -21.29 5.23 4.42
N HIS A 659 -22.34 5.69 5.10
CA HIS A 659 -22.49 7.11 5.45
C HIS A 659 -21.35 7.57 6.37
N SER A 660 -21.07 6.79 7.42
CA SER A 660 -20.01 7.09 8.40
C SER A 660 -18.58 7.00 7.86
N LEU A 661 -18.30 6.09 6.91
CA LEU A 661 -16.95 5.80 6.44
C LEU A 661 -16.62 6.45 5.10
N ILE A 662 -17.59 6.62 4.21
CA ILE A 662 -17.37 7.11 2.84
C ILE A 662 -18.02 8.47 2.63
N GLU A 663 -19.28 8.67 3.02
CA GLU A 663 -20.00 9.91 2.68
C GLU A 663 -19.39 11.16 3.32
N ARG A 664 -18.95 11.10 4.58
CA ARG A 664 -18.18 12.21 5.20
C ARG A 664 -16.88 12.54 4.45
N GLN A 665 -16.25 11.56 3.79
CA GLN A 665 -15.07 11.82 2.94
C GLN A 665 -15.46 12.42 1.58
N LEU A 666 -16.67 12.13 1.06
CA LEU A 666 -17.23 12.83 -0.10
C LEU A 666 -17.54 14.30 0.21
N GLU A 667 -18.09 14.58 1.41
CA GLU A 667 -18.32 15.94 1.92
C GLU A 667 -17.00 16.71 2.12
N GLU A 668 -15.94 16.04 2.59
CA GLU A 668 -14.57 16.56 2.64
C GLU A 668 -13.93 16.74 1.24
N GLY A 669 -14.66 16.46 0.15
CA GLY A 669 -14.24 16.71 -1.23
C GLY A 669 -13.45 15.57 -1.90
N VAL A 670 -13.40 14.38 -1.30
CA VAL A 670 -12.73 13.20 -1.88
C VAL A 670 -13.67 12.51 -2.86
N ALA A 671 -13.20 12.22 -4.09
CA ALA A 671 -13.99 11.47 -5.07
C ALA A 671 -13.96 9.94 -4.83
N LEU A 672 -14.94 9.21 -5.36
CA LEU A 672 -14.83 7.76 -5.58
C LEU A 672 -14.28 7.49 -6.98
N GLU A 673 -13.43 6.47 -7.10
CA GLU A 673 -12.77 6.07 -8.33
C GLU A 673 -12.66 4.54 -8.43
N LEU A 674 -12.51 4.03 -9.66
CA LEU A 674 -12.39 2.61 -9.96
C LEU A 674 -10.94 2.18 -10.14
N ALA A 675 -10.60 0.97 -9.68
CA ALA A 675 -9.29 0.36 -9.84
C ALA A 675 -9.38 -1.13 -10.17
N TRP A 676 -8.51 -1.61 -11.05
CA TRP A 676 -8.27 -3.04 -11.22
C TRP A 676 -7.16 -3.49 -10.26
N ARG A 677 -7.46 -4.49 -9.43
CA ARG A 677 -6.49 -5.10 -8.50
C ARG A 677 -6.09 -6.50 -8.98
N LEU A 678 -4.81 -6.84 -8.82
CA LEU A 678 -4.28 -8.20 -8.92
C LEU A 678 -3.25 -8.41 -7.80
N GLU A 679 -3.49 -9.36 -6.90
CA GLU A 679 -2.68 -9.57 -5.68
C GLU A 679 -2.53 -8.24 -4.87
N THR A 680 -1.31 -7.71 -4.82
CA THR A 680 -0.91 -6.42 -4.23
C THR A 680 -0.98 -5.24 -5.19
N ASN A 681 -1.03 -5.49 -6.50
CA ASN A 681 -0.95 -4.47 -7.53
C ASN A 681 -2.32 -3.80 -7.72
N LEU A 682 -2.33 -2.48 -7.80
CA LEU A 682 -3.51 -1.66 -8.02
C LEU A 682 -3.24 -0.72 -9.20
N ASP A 683 -4.03 -0.81 -10.27
CA ASP A 683 -4.00 0.16 -11.36
C ASP A 683 -5.36 0.86 -11.50
N TRP A 684 -5.34 2.19 -11.52
CA TRP A 684 -6.53 3.03 -11.49
C TRP A 684 -7.13 3.19 -12.90
N VAL A 685 -8.46 3.32 -13.00
CA VAL A 685 -9.15 3.56 -14.28
C VAL A 685 -9.18 5.07 -14.57
N TRP A 686 -8.00 5.66 -14.78
CA TRP A 686 -7.79 7.11 -14.86
C TRP A 686 -7.74 7.68 -16.29
N GLN A 687 -7.42 6.88 -17.30
CA GLN A 687 -7.38 7.29 -18.72
C GLN A 687 -8.53 6.64 -19.51
N LEU A 688 -9.62 7.39 -19.70
CA LEU A 688 -10.77 6.93 -20.49
C LEU A 688 -10.61 7.15 -22.01
N GLU A 689 -9.49 7.75 -22.43
CA GLU A 689 -9.18 8.06 -23.83
C GLU A 689 -7.89 7.36 -24.29
N ASP A 690 -7.74 7.16 -25.59
CA ASP A 690 -6.49 6.73 -26.20
C ASP A 690 -5.47 7.90 -26.26
N VAL A 691 -4.26 7.66 -26.78
CA VAL A 691 -3.20 8.69 -26.88
C VAL A 691 -3.58 9.84 -27.82
N GLN A 692 -4.57 9.66 -28.70
CA GLN A 692 -5.11 10.62 -29.66
C GLN A 692 -6.46 11.24 -29.20
N GLU A 693 -6.78 11.20 -27.90
CA GLU A 693 -8.00 11.76 -27.29
C GLU A 693 -9.31 11.12 -27.80
N LYS A 694 -9.25 9.91 -28.37
CA LYS A 694 -10.46 9.17 -28.76
C LYS A 694 -11.04 8.46 -27.54
N PRO A 695 -12.34 8.59 -27.24
CA PRO A 695 -12.96 7.96 -26.08
C PRO A 695 -12.98 6.43 -26.21
N ARG A 696 -12.66 5.73 -25.12
CA ARG A 696 -12.61 4.26 -25.05
C ARG A 696 -13.74 3.77 -24.15
N GLU A 697 -14.92 3.56 -24.73
CA GLU A 697 -16.12 3.20 -23.95
C GLU A 697 -15.99 1.88 -23.18
N TRP A 698 -15.15 0.97 -23.68
CA TRP A 698 -14.79 -0.30 -23.06
C TRP A 698 -13.69 -0.18 -21.97
N ALA A 699 -13.18 1.03 -21.65
CA ALA A 699 -12.03 1.22 -20.77
C ALA A 699 -12.22 0.65 -19.35
N VAL A 700 -13.44 0.66 -18.80
CA VAL A 700 -13.72 -0.02 -17.51
C VAL A 700 -13.64 -1.54 -17.68
N LEU A 701 -14.17 -2.07 -18.79
CA LEU A 701 -14.25 -3.51 -19.07
C LEU A 701 -12.89 -4.16 -19.38
N CYS A 702 -11.86 -3.39 -19.72
CA CYS A 702 -10.58 -3.94 -20.19
C CYS A 702 -9.93 -4.95 -19.22
N GLY A 703 -10.10 -4.77 -17.90
CA GLY A 703 -9.59 -5.70 -16.91
C GLY A 703 -10.31 -7.04 -16.81
N LEU A 704 -11.46 -7.21 -17.50
CA LEU A 704 -12.08 -8.52 -17.73
C LEU A 704 -11.26 -9.36 -18.73
N ALA A 705 -10.67 -8.72 -19.74
CA ALA A 705 -9.71 -9.39 -20.64
C ALA A 705 -8.47 -9.83 -19.84
N LEU A 706 -7.92 -8.94 -18.99
CA LEU A 706 -6.81 -9.27 -18.08
C LEU A 706 -7.19 -10.45 -17.15
N LYS A 707 -8.42 -10.47 -16.64
CA LYS A 707 -8.95 -11.53 -15.76
C LYS A 707 -9.04 -12.90 -16.46
N GLN A 708 -9.46 -12.94 -17.72
CA GLN A 708 -9.60 -14.20 -18.47
C GLN A 708 -8.27 -14.72 -19.03
N ALA A 709 -7.31 -13.84 -19.30
CA ALA A 709 -6.00 -14.14 -19.86
C ALA A 709 -4.89 -14.26 -18.79
N SER A 710 -5.28 -14.37 -17.52
CA SER A 710 -4.39 -14.60 -16.37
C SER A 710 -4.35 -16.09 -15.97
N VAL A 711 -3.30 -16.50 -15.26
CA VAL A 711 -3.10 -17.91 -14.86
C VAL A 711 -4.18 -18.33 -13.84
N ALA A 712 -4.67 -19.57 -13.96
CA ALA A 712 -5.67 -20.13 -13.06
C ALA A 712 -5.26 -19.96 -11.58
N GLY A 713 -6.16 -19.38 -10.78
CA GLY A 713 -5.92 -18.99 -9.38
C GLY A 713 -5.61 -17.50 -9.18
N LYS A 714 -5.15 -16.77 -10.21
CA LYS A 714 -4.78 -15.34 -10.12
C LYS A 714 -5.70 -14.44 -10.94
N SER A 715 -6.93 -14.22 -10.49
CA SER A 715 -7.91 -13.40 -11.24
C SER A 715 -7.87 -11.92 -10.82
N SER A 716 -7.72 -10.99 -11.77
CA SER A 716 -7.92 -9.55 -11.47
C SER A 716 -9.39 -9.23 -11.23
N HIS A 717 -9.68 -8.32 -10.29
CA HIS A 717 -11.04 -7.87 -9.99
C HIS A 717 -11.13 -6.34 -9.88
N LEU A 718 -12.33 -5.81 -10.10
CA LEU A 718 -12.62 -4.39 -10.06
C LEU A 718 -12.95 -3.98 -8.62
N GLU A 719 -12.33 -2.90 -8.14
CA GLU A 719 -12.56 -2.33 -6.82
C GLU A 719 -12.99 -0.86 -6.95
N ILE A 720 -14.00 -0.45 -6.19
CA ILE A 720 -14.35 0.95 -5.98
C ILE A 720 -13.68 1.44 -4.69
N ARG A 721 -12.94 2.54 -4.81
CA ARG A 721 -12.06 3.08 -3.75
C ARG A 721 -12.15 4.60 -3.72
N LEU A 722 -11.87 5.20 -2.56
CA LEU A 722 -11.73 6.65 -2.44
C LEU A 722 -10.43 7.13 -3.08
N LYS A 723 -10.49 8.28 -3.76
CA LYS A 723 -9.39 8.99 -4.43
C LYS A 723 -8.40 9.57 -3.42
N LYS A 724 -7.62 8.70 -2.78
CA LYS A 724 -6.63 9.09 -1.78
C LYS A 724 -5.37 9.67 -2.44
N HIS A 725 -5.18 10.98 -2.26
CA HIS A 725 -3.89 11.64 -2.45
C HIS A 725 -2.93 11.23 -1.31
N PHE A 726 -1.62 11.46 -1.48
CA PHE A 726 -0.61 11.24 -0.44
C PHE A 726 -1.03 11.95 0.85
N PRO A 727 -1.32 11.22 1.96
CA PRO A 727 -1.93 11.83 3.13
C PRO A 727 -0.93 12.75 3.83
N ALA A 728 -1.35 13.97 4.17
CA ALA A 728 -0.55 14.91 4.96
C ALA A 728 -0.76 14.73 6.49
N ARG A 729 -1.63 13.81 6.89
CA ARG A 729 -2.00 13.54 8.29
C ARG A 729 -1.58 12.13 8.70
N LEU A 730 -0.88 12.04 9.82
CA LEU A 730 -0.58 10.78 10.52
C LEU A 730 -1.50 10.58 11.72
N HIS A 731 -1.81 9.32 11.99
CA HIS A 731 -2.45 8.87 13.22
C HIS A 731 -1.47 7.97 13.96
N MET A 732 -1.22 8.27 15.23
CA MET A 732 -0.26 7.58 16.09
C MET A 732 -0.92 6.46 16.91
N LYS A 733 -0.09 5.62 17.55
CA LYS A 733 -0.58 4.51 18.41
C LYS A 733 -1.36 4.99 19.65
N ASP A 734 -1.04 6.18 20.13
CA ASP A 734 -1.70 6.86 21.26
C ASP A 734 -3.00 7.59 20.86
N GLY A 735 -3.42 7.50 19.59
CA GLY A 735 -4.57 8.21 19.05
C GLY A 735 -4.31 9.67 18.66
N THR A 736 -3.11 10.21 18.91
CA THR A 736 -2.76 11.58 18.51
C THR A 736 -2.71 11.72 16.99
N ARG A 737 -2.98 12.93 16.51
CA ARG A 737 -2.91 13.32 15.10
C ARG A 737 -1.70 14.22 14.89
N LEU A 738 -0.87 13.90 13.91
CA LEU A 738 0.29 14.71 13.53
C LEU A 738 0.18 15.10 12.06
N ASP A 739 -0.02 16.39 11.81
CA ASP A 739 -0.09 16.95 10.46
C ASP A 739 1.28 17.39 9.96
N GLU A 740 1.48 17.33 8.64
CA GLU A 740 2.72 17.68 7.94
C GLU A 740 3.08 19.16 8.15
N PRO A 741 4.20 19.47 8.83
CA PRO A 741 4.61 20.85 9.06
C PRO A 741 4.93 21.57 7.74
N PRO A 742 4.67 22.89 7.64
CA PRO A 742 4.97 23.65 6.43
C PRO A 742 6.47 23.61 6.11
N GLY A 743 6.78 23.43 4.82
CA GLY A 743 8.15 23.46 4.33
C GLY A 743 8.85 24.80 4.59
N ILE A 744 10.18 24.77 4.50
CA ILE A 744 11.04 25.94 4.65
C ILE A 744 12.04 26.02 3.50
N GLU A 745 12.22 27.22 2.96
CA GLU A 745 13.19 27.53 1.92
C GLU A 745 13.80 28.93 2.11
N GLY A 746 15.00 29.16 1.56
CA GLY A 746 15.67 30.45 1.68
C GLY A 746 17.15 30.43 1.35
N PHE A 747 17.72 31.63 1.25
CA PHE A 747 19.16 31.85 1.04
C PHE A 747 19.94 31.75 2.34
N LEU A 748 21.04 30.99 2.33
CA LEU A 748 21.90 30.74 3.47
C LEU A 748 23.38 30.75 3.07
N GLU A 749 24.24 31.16 3.99
CA GLU A 749 25.69 30.99 3.83
C GLU A 749 26.14 29.73 4.58
N ARG A 750 26.41 28.66 3.82
CA ARG A 750 26.94 27.44 4.38
C ARG A 750 28.43 27.62 4.67
N ILE A 751 28.85 27.37 5.91
CA ILE A 751 30.26 27.41 6.28
C ILE A 751 30.91 26.07 5.90
N ARG A 752 31.99 26.12 5.11
CA ARG A 752 32.77 24.93 4.75
C ARG A 752 33.62 24.48 5.95
N PRO A 753 33.62 23.18 6.34
CA PRO A 753 34.39 22.68 7.48
C PRO A 753 35.87 23.09 7.46
N ASN A 754 36.70 22.42 6.65
CA ASN A 754 38.16 22.55 6.70
C ASN A 754 38.71 23.95 6.35
N SER A 755 37.92 24.81 5.71
CA SER A 755 38.40 26.10 5.18
C SER A 755 37.67 27.32 5.74
N GLN A 756 36.62 27.15 6.53
CA GLN A 756 35.75 28.21 7.09
C GLN A 756 35.16 29.18 6.04
N LEU A 757 35.30 28.88 4.75
CA LEU A 757 34.80 29.72 3.66
C LEU A 757 33.28 29.60 3.59
N LYS A 758 32.63 30.76 3.56
CA LYS A 758 31.21 30.90 3.24
C LYS A 758 30.96 30.44 1.80
N GLN A 759 29.94 29.62 1.61
CA GLN A 759 29.41 29.24 0.31
C GLN A 759 27.92 29.59 0.29
N PRO A 760 27.46 30.53 -0.55
CA PRO A 760 26.05 30.84 -0.66
C PRO A 760 25.30 29.67 -1.30
N VAL A 761 24.21 29.26 -0.69
CA VAL A 761 23.36 28.14 -1.08
C VAL A 761 21.90 28.55 -0.86
N TYR A 762 21.02 28.18 -1.77
CA TYR A 762 19.58 28.21 -1.50
C TYR A 762 19.15 26.81 -1.03
N LEU A 763 18.52 26.73 0.13
CA LEU A 763 17.95 25.48 0.66
C LEU A 763 16.43 25.48 0.47
N THR A 764 15.86 24.30 0.27
CA THR A 764 14.40 24.08 0.19
C THR A 764 14.06 22.63 0.57
N THR A 765 12.89 22.41 1.19
CA THR A 765 12.45 21.10 1.69
C THR A 765 11.31 20.51 0.87
N HIS A 766 11.49 19.30 0.33
CA HIS A 766 10.46 18.56 -0.42
C HIS A 766 10.42 17.09 0.04
N ASP A 767 9.24 16.58 0.38
CA ASP A 767 8.92 15.18 0.77
C ASP A 767 9.98 14.46 1.62
N GLY A 768 10.43 15.08 2.71
CA GLY A 768 11.40 14.51 3.65
C GLY A 768 12.88 14.73 3.29
N TYR A 769 13.16 15.52 2.25
CA TYR A 769 14.52 15.80 1.77
C TYR A 769 14.82 17.30 1.72
N LEU A 770 16.04 17.66 2.11
CA LEU A 770 16.60 19.00 2.07
C LEU A 770 17.49 19.14 0.84
N PHE A 771 17.04 19.91 -0.15
CA PHE A 771 17.73 20.15 -1.42
C PHE A 771 18.62 21.40 -1.34
N ALA A 772 19.79 21.33 -1.99
CA ALA A 772 20.78 22.40 -2.02
C ALA A 772 21.03 22.90 -3.45
N LEU A 773 20.58 24.13 -3.72
CA LEU A 773 20.60 24.78 -5.02
C LEU A 773 21.66 25.89 -5.08
N PRO A 774 22.24 26.20 -6.25
CA PRO A 774 22.98 27.45 -6.45
C PRO A 774 21.99 28.63 -6.36
N PRO A 775 22.37 29.78 -5.78
CA PRO A 775 21.47 30.96 -5.71
C PRO A 775 20.89 31.38 -7.07
N ALA A 776 21.67 31.24 -8.15
CA ALA A 776 21.23 31.55 -9.52
C ALA A 776 20.08 30.66 -10.05
N HIS A 777 19.80 29.52 -9.41
CA HIS A 777 18.69 28.62 -9.75
C HIS A 777 17.77 28.40 -8.55
N ALA A 778 17.68 29.35 -7.61
CA ALA A 778 16.88 29.22 -6.39
C ALA A 778 15.39 28.96 -6.65
N HIS A 779 14.85 29.49 -7.77
CA HIS A 779 13.40 29.49 -8.09
C HIS A 779 12.58 29.92 -6.86
N HIS A 780 12.97 31.05 -6.24
CA HIS A 780 12.32 31.63 -5.06
C HIS A 780 10.84 31.97 -5.32
N PRO A 781 9.97 31.97 -4.30
CA PRO A 781 8.58 32.37 -4.45
C PRO A 781 8.45 33.84 -4.84
N VAL A 782 7.31 34.21 -5.44
CA VAL A 782 7.00 35.61 -5.80
C VAL A 782 6.83 36.44 -4.52
N PRO A 783 7.41 37.65 -4.42
CA PRO A 783 7.24 38.50 -3.24
C PRO A 783 5.76 38.82 -2.92
N PRO A 784 5.37 38.87 -1.63
CA PRO A 784 4.00 39.21 -1.25
C PRO A 784 3.53 40.54 -1.86
N GLY A 785 2.30 40.56 -2.39
CA GLY A 785 1.67 41.73 -2.99
C GLY A 785 1.88 41.91 -4.50
N LEU A 786 2.80 41.17 -5.13
CA LEU A 786 2.90 41.12 -6.60
C LEU A 786 1.94 40.06 -7.16
N PRO A 787 0.95 40.42 -8.02
CA PRO A 787 0.10 39.43 -8.67
C PRO A 787 0.95 38.57 -9.63
N PRO A 788 0.89 37.24 -9.57
CA PRO A 788 1.71 36.38 -10.42
C PRO A 788 1.20 36.48 -11.87
N GLY A 789 2.05 36.98 -12.76
CA GLY A 789 1.69 37.43 -14.12
C GLY A 789 0.76 36.51 -14.91
N ASN A 790 -0.09 37.13 -15.73
CA ASN A 790 -1.15 36.52 -16.54
C ASN A 790 -2.06 35.58 -15.74
N LEU A 791 -3.02 36.17 -15.02
CA LEU A 791 -4.18 35.49 -14.44
C LEU A 791 -5.45 35.94 -15.19
N GLU A 792 -5.54 35.57 -16.47
CA GLU A 792 -6.80 35.67 -17.21
C GLU A 792 -7.71 34.49 -16.82
N ASN A 793 -8.83 34.79 -16.18
CA ASN A 793 -10.00 33.91 -15.95
C ASN A 793 -9.72 32.41 -15.71
N THR A 794 -9.31 32.03 -14.50
CA THR A 794 -9.54 30.67 -13.95
C THR A 794 -9.40 30.65 -12.43
N ASP A 795 -9.94 29.61 -11.78
CA ASP A 795 -9.95 29.44 -10.32
C ASP A 795 -8.55 29.56 -9.70
N GLY A 796 -8.34 30.64 -8.95
CA GLY A 796 -7.00 31.15 -8.63
C GLY A 796 -6.16 30.22 -7.75
N ALA A 797 -6.81 29.51 -6.81
CA ALA A 797 -6.13 28.64 -5.86
C ALA A 797 -5.51 27.40 -6.53
N GLN A 798 -6.22 26.78 -7.47
CA GLN A 798 -5.72 25.62 -8.20
C GLN A 798 -4.57 26.01 -9.14
N THR A 799 -4.72 27.11 -9.87
CA THR A 799 -3.69 27.66 -10.75
C THR A 799 -2.43 28.03 -9.97
N LEU A 800 -2.56 28.64 -8.78
CA LEU A 800 -1.43 28.92 -7.90
C LEU A 800 -0.73 27.62 -7.45
N ARG A 801 -1.49 26.61 -6.99
CA ARG A 801 -0.94 25.32 -6.58
C ARG A 801 -0.18 24.62 -7.71
N GLN A 802 -0.69 24.65 -8.94
CA GLN A 802 0.01 24.08 -10.10
C GLN A 802 1.30 24.86 -10.43
N ARG A 803 1.29 26.19 -10.32
CA ARG A 803 2.50 27.02 -10.48
C ARG A 803 3.56 26.66 -9.42
N GLU A 804 3.15 26.48 -8.17
CA GLU A 804 4.03 26.11 -7.06
C GLU A 804 4.58 24.68 -7.17
N VAL A 805 3.78 23.69 -7.59
CA VAL A 805 4.29 22.34 -7.87
C VAL A 805 5.34 22.38 -8.99
N ARG A 806 5.07 23.13 -10.07
CA ARG A 806 6.05 23.34 -11.16
C ARG A 806 7.31 24.06 -10.66
N ARG A 807 7.20 25.02 -9.74
CA ARG A 807 8.35 25.70 -9.10
C ARG A 807 9.21 24.72 -8.32
N GLY A 808 8.59 23.90 -7.45
CA GLY A 808 9.28 22.84 -6.70
C GLY A 808 9.95 21.80 -7.61
N ALA A 809 9.29 21.40 -8.71
CA ALA A 809 9.86 20.48 -9.69
C ALA A 809 11.15 21.05 -10.32
N HIS A 810 11.14 22.34 -10.72
CA HIS A 810 12.36 23.02 -11.18
C HIS A 810 13.44 23.11 -10.11
N GLN A 811 13.08 23.38 -8.84
CA GLN A 811 14.04 23.38 -7.73
C GLN A 811 14.78 22.04 -7.59
N ILE A 812 14.04 20.93 -7.60
CA ILE A 812 14.64 19.58 -7.48
C ILE A 812 15.47 19.25 -8.72
N LEU A 813 14.96 19.59 -9.91
CA LEU A 813 15.68 19.41 -11.18
C LEU A 813 16.98 20.20 -11.25
N ASP A 814 17.08 21.39 -10.64
CA ASP A 814 18.27 22.25 -10.69
C ASP A 814 19.18 22.13 -9.44
N ALA A 815 18.75 21.39 -8.41
CA ALA A 815 19.52 21.12 -7.19
C ALA A 815 20.84 20.35 -7.45
N THR A 816 21.90 20.77 -6.74
CA THR A 816 23.25 20.18 -6.85
C THR A 816 23.47 18.99 -5.90
N GLY A 817 22.75 18.97 -4.79
CA GLY A 817 22.78 17.90 -3.81
C GLY A 817 21.50 17.84 -2.98
N MET A 818 21.31 16.71 -2.30
CA MET A 818 20.13 16.40 -1.51
C MET A 818 20.55 15.69 -0.21
N SER A 819 19.87 16.00 0.89
CA SER A 819 20.11 15.42 2.23
C SER A 819 18.79 14.86 2.78
N ASP A 820 18.79 13.65 3.35
CA ASP A 820 17.60 12.96 3.88
C ASP A 820 17.36 13.38 5.34
N LEU A 821 16.18 13.92 5.67
CA LEU A 821 15.90 14.48 7.00
C LEU A 821 15.98 13.45 8.12
N ARG A 822 15.78 12.15 7.85
CA ARG A 822 16.00 11.08 8.84
C ARG A 822 17.45 10.98 9.31
N THR A 823 18.39 11.50 8.52
CA THR A 823 19.81 11.53 8.90
C THR A 823 20.15 12.66 9.87
N VAL A 824 19.21 13.58 10.14
CA VAL A 824 19.37 14.64 11.14
C VAL A 824 19.00 14.09 12.53
N VAL A 825 19.97 14.12 13.43
CA VAL A 825 19.83 13.79 14.85
C VAL A 825 19.24 15.00 15.58
N ALA A 826 19.90 16.15 15.50
CA ALA A 826 19.49 17.37 16.18
C ALA A 826 19.61 18.61 15.29
N VAL A 827 18.70 19.57 15.53
CA VAL A 827 18.72 20.94 14.99
C VAL A 827 18.85 21.91 16.15
N ARG A 828 19.92 22.72 16.17
CA ARG A 828 20.25 23.63 17.28
C ARG A 828 20.87 24.94 16.80
N ARG A 829 20.98 25.91 17.71
CA ARG A 829 21.80 27.12 17.49
C ARG A 829 23.29 26.79 17.58
N ALA A 830 24.13 27.56 16.90
CA ALA A 830 25.57 27.47 17.07
C ALA A 830 26.00 28.06 18.43
N PHE A 831 26.75 27.28 19.21
CA PHE A 831 27.15 27.59 20.59
C PHE A 831 28.68 27.75 20.75
N GLN A 832 29.46 27.46 19.71
CA GLN A 832 30.92 27.64 19.67
C GLN A 832 31.31 28.62 18.56
N LEU A 833 32.25 29.52 18.82
CA LEU A 833 32.70 30.51 17.83
C LEU A 833 33.34 29.83 16.60
N ILE A 834 34.16 28.81 16.83
CA ILE A 834 34.70 27.94 15.77
C ILE A 834 33.70 26.79 15.52
N PRO A 835 33.29 26.49 14.28
CA PRO A 835 32.43 25.35 14.00
C PRO A 835 33.14 24.02 14.22
N MET A 836 32.59 23.16 15.09
CA MET A 836 32.96 21.75 15.11
C MET A 836 32.61 21.08 13.77
N HIS A 837 33.34 20.03 13.40
CA HIS A 837 33.07 19.27 12.17
C HIS A 837 32.53 17.87 12.47
N THR A 838 32.95 17.33 13.62
CA THR A 838 32.50 16.05 14.16
C THR A 838 32.14 16.20 15.62
N GLN A 839 31.04 15.57 16.02
CA GLN A 839 30.61 15.36 17.39
C GLN A 839 30.01 13.95 17.42
N GLU A 840 30.34 13.15 18.42
CA GLU A 840 29.72 11.83 18.56
C GLU A 840 28.20 11.98 18.75
N PRO A 841 27.38 11.23 17.99
CA PRO A 841 25.94 11.23 18.23
C PRO A 841 25.65 10.56 19.58
N PRO A 842 24.63 11.01 20.33
CA PRO A 842 24.24 10.37 21.58
C PRO A 842 23.93 8.89 21.36
N GLY A 843 24.38 8.06 22.32
CA GLY A 843 24.43 6.61 22.16
C GLY A 843 23.05 5.96 22.03
N ARG A 844 22.97 4.89 21.23
CA ARG A 844 21.75 4.08 20.92
C ARG A 844 20.95 3.54 22.11
N HIS A 845 21.41 3.74 23.35
CA HIS A 845 20.77 3.24 24.57
C HIS A 845 19.98 4.30 25.34
N THR A 846 19.97 5.57 24.93
CA THR A 846 18.90 6.48 25.34
C THR A 846 17.57 6.05 24.69
N PRO A 847 16.42 6.20 25.37
CA PRO A 847 15.10 6.10 24.73
C PRO A 847 14.89 7.26 23.73
N ASN A 848 13.70 7.43 23.13
CA ASN A 848 13.37 8.52 22.18
C ASN A 848 13.35 9.93 22.83
N TRP A 849 14.46 10.34 23.42
CA TRP A 849 14.70 11.65 24.02
C TRP A 849 14.60 12.79 22.97
N GLU A 850 14.87 12.47 21.70
CA GLU A 850 14.63 13.33 20.52
C GLU A 850 13.14 13.58 20.18
N ASP A 851 12.19 12.88 20.81
CA ASP A 851 10.75 13.10 20.61
C ASP A 851 10.03 13.69 21.83
N THR A 852 10.71 13.84 22.98
CA THR A 852 10.16 14.56 24.14
C THR A 852 10.04 16.05 23.84
N GLU A 853 8.85 16.64 24.04
CA GLU A 853 8.57 18.05 23.67
C GLU A 853 9.56 19.04 24.30
N GLY A 854 9.90 18.85 25.58
CA GLY A 854 10.87 19.68 26.31
C GLY A 854 12.30 19.73 25.74
N PHE A 855 12.69 18.80 24.85
CA PHE A 855 13.95 18.89 24.10
C PHE A 855 13.87 19.92 22.95
N TRP A 856 12.68 20.10 22.37
CA TRP A 856 12.45 21.01 21.25
C TRP A 856 11.91 22.38 21.66
N GLU A 857 11.25 22.49 22.82
CA GLU A 857 10.83 23.78 23.42
C GLU A 857 12.02 24.68 23.76
N GLN A 858 13.15 24.11 24.20
CA GLN A 858 14.35 24.88 24.51
C GLN A 858 15.05 25.35 23.23
N VAL A 859 14.79 26.62 22.88
CA VAL A 859 15.56 27.42 21.93
C VAL A 859 16.06 28.66 22.70
N GLU A 860 17.38 28.83 22.79
CA GLU A 860 17.98 30.03 23.38
C GLU A 860 17.62 31.26 22.53
N ARG A 861 16.67 32.06 23.01
CA ARG A 861 16.31 33.39 22.50
C ARG A 861 16.54 34.42 23.60
N ASN A 862 17.22 35.50 23.26
CA ASN A 862 17.41 36.67 24.11
C ASN A 862 16.77 37.89 23.43
N GLU A 863 16.44 38.93 24.18
CA GLU A 863 15.89 40.18 23.63
C GLU A 863 16.79 40.77 22.52
N SER A 864 18.11 40.67 22.69
CA SER A 864 19.13 41.06 21.70
C SER A 864 19.11 40.28 20.38
N ASP A 865 18.29 39.23 20.23
CA ASP A 865 18.08 38.54 18.95
C ASP A 865 17.01 39.21 18.08
N ASP A 866 16.06 39.89 18.72
CA ASP A 866 14.98 40.64 18.08
C ASP A 866 15.43 42.09 17.76
N GLU A 867 16.48 42.58 18.42
CA GLU A 867 17.16 43.85 18.10
C GLU A 867 18.09 43.78 16.88
N ASP A 868 18.39 42.59 16.34
CA ASP A 868 19.32 42.41 15.21
C ASP A 868 18.67 42.77 13.85
N PRO A 869 18.98 43.93 13.22
CA PRO A 869 18.39 44.31 11.94
C PRO A 869 18.89 43.45 10.77
N GLY A 870 19.84 42.55 11.02
CA GLY A 870 20.42 41.66 10.02
C GLY A 870 21.48 42.32 9.14
N GLY A 871 21.98 41.54 8.19
CA GLY A 871 22.93 41.97 7.16
C GLY A 871 24.19 42.64 7.70
N ASP A 872 24.77 43.52 6.89
CA ASP A 872 25.95 44.32 7.27
C ASP A 872 25.62 45.44 8.27
N VAL A 873 24.35 45.88 8.35
CA VAL A 873 23.90 46.93 9.27
C VAL A 873 24.07 46.49 10.73
N GLY A 874 23.53 45.33 11.11
CA GLY A 874 23.73 44.77 12.47
C GLY A 874 25.20 44.41 12.74
N MET A 875 25.94 43.99 11.70
CA MET A 875 27.39 43.74 11.79
C MET A 875 28.24 45.00 11.93
N ALA A 876 27.70 46.19 11.66
CA ALA A 876 28.34 47.47 11.91
C ALA A 876 28.08 47.98 13.34
N GLN A 877 26.87 47.76 13.87
CA GLN A 877 26.45 48.21 15.20
C GLN A 877 27.09 47.44 16.36
N VAL A 878 27.32 46.13 16.21
CA VAL A 878 27.79 45.26 17.32
C VAL A 878 29.32 45.20 17.41
N GLN A 879 29.85 45.41 18.62
CA GLN A 879 31.30 45.30 18.91
C GLN A 879 31.83 43.86 18.70
N ASN A 880 31.20 42.85 19.32
CA ASN A 880 31.61 41.45 19.18
C ASN A 880 30.99 40.78 17.94
N LYS A 881 31.54 41.11 16.78
CA LYS A 881 31.12 40.62 15.46
C LYS A 881 31.17 39.10 15.31
N MET A 882 32.04 38.40 16.05
CA MET A 882 32.13 36.93 16.00
C MET A 882 31.00 36.28 16.80
N HIS A 883 30.64 36.84 17.96
CA HIS A 883 29.49 36.37 18.74
C HIS A 883 28.17 36.57 17.97
N LEU A 884 27.99 37.71 17.29
CA LEU A 884 26.79 37.93 16.46
C LEU A 884 26.68 36.90 15.32
N ARG A 885 27.77 36.61 14.58
CA ARG A 885 27.76 35.56 13.54
C ARG A 885 27.43 34.16 14.08
N MET A 886 27.89 33.85 15.29
CA MET A 886 27.51 32.62 16.00
C MET A 886 26.02 32.61 16.36
N ARG A 887 25.47 33.71 16.88
CA ARG A 887 24.02 33.84 17.15
C ARG A 887 23.17 33.79 15.86
N ARG A 888 23.67 34.31 14.74
CA ARG A 888 23.10 34.15 13.38
C ARG A 888 23.38 32.79 12.74
N SER A 889 23.91 31.81 13.47
CA SER A 889 24.21 30.48 12.91
C SER A 889 23.38 29.37 13.56
N PHE A 890 22.94 28.42 12.74
CA PHE A 890 22.33 27.17 13.20
C PHE A 890 23.13 25.95 12.71
N GLU A 891 22.95 24.82 13.40
CA GLU A 891 23.67 23.58 13.18
C GLU A 891 22.72 22.39 12.98
N LEU A 892 23.05 21.54 12.00
CA LEU A 892 22.49 20.21 11.82
C LEU A 892 23.52 19.17 12.26
N LEU A 893 23.20 18.37 13.28
CA LEU A 893 23.98 17.18 13.65
C LEU A 893 23.42 15.97 12.87
N LEU A 894 24.29 15.25 12.17
CA LEU A 894 23.92 14.07 11.40
C LEU A 894 24.26 12.75 12.12
N THR A 895 23.54 11.67 11.79
CA THR A 895 23.79 10.29 12.26
C THR A 895 25.17 9.73 11.91
N SER A 896 25.92 10.42 11.04
CA SER A 896 27.33 10.15 10.75
C SER A 896 28.31 10.82 11.74
N GLY A 897 27.80 11.44 12.82
CA GLY A 897 28.58 12.23 13.77
C GLY A 897 29.11 13.55 13.19
N ARG A 898 28.52 14.05 12.09
CA ARG A 898 28.96 15.26 11.39
C ARG A 898 28.08 16.45 11.71
N VAL A 899 28.70 17.61 11.91
CA VAL A 899 28.01 18.89 12.14
C VAL A 899 28.05 19.73 10.86
N ILE A 900 26.93 20.32 10.47
CA ILE A 900 26.82 21.28 9.36
C ILE A 900 26.32 22.61 9.90
N ARG A 901 27.11 23.69 9.76
CA ARG A 901 26.71 25.04 10.17
C ARG A 901 26.30 25.90 8.97
N PHE A 902 25.20 26.62 9.13
CA PHE A 902 24.70 27.64 8.21
C PHE A 902 24.56 28.96 8.94
N GLU A 903 24.98 30.06 8.30
CA GLU A 903 24.83 31.44 8.77
C GLU A 903 23.66 32.10 8.01
N THR A 904 22.82 32.84 8.73
CA THR A 904 21.62 33.53 8.24
C THR A 904 21.83 35.04 8.16
N TYR A 905 20.89 35.74 7.52
CA TYR A 905 20.90 37.21 7.43
C TYR A 905 20.75 37.89 8.81
N SER A 906 19.86 37.39 9.68
CA SER A 906 19.62 37.90 11.04
C SER A 906 19.40 36.76 12.05
N CYS A 907 19.51 37.07 13.34
CA CYS A 907 19.27 36.12 14.44
C CYS A 907 17.85 35.53 14.40
N GLN A 908 16.83 36.37 14.14
CA GLN A 908 15.43 35.94 13.98
C GLN A 908 15.29 34.84 12.92
N ILE A 909 15.97 34.96 11.77
CA ILE A 909 15.92 33.96 10.70
C ILE A 909 16.63 32.66 11.12
N ALA A 910 17.71 32.72 11.91
CA ALA A 910 18.33 31.50 12.47
C ALA A 910 17.38 30.76 13.41
N LEU A 911 16.63 31.50 14.23
CA LEU A 911 15.61 30.94 15.12
C LEU A 911 14.46 30.30 14.32
N GLU A 912 13.99 30.94 13.24
CA GLU A 912 12.97 30.37 12.35
C GLU A 912 13.43 29.08 11.65
N TRP A 913 14.67 29.01 11.16
CA TRP A 913 15.22 27.78 10.60
C TRP A 913 15.27 26.64 11.63
N ILE A 914 15.55 26.95 12.90
CA ILE A 914 15.51 25.97 13.98
C ILE A 914 14.07 25.53 14.28
N THR A 915 13.15 26.47 14.51
CA THR A 915 11.77 26.16 14.93
C THR A 915 10.95 25.46 13.84
N ARG A 916 11.18 25.73 12.54
CA ARG A 916 10.52 25.00 11.46
C ARG A 916 11.15 23.63 11.15
N LEU A 917 12.49 23.50 11.18
CA LEU A 917 13.12 22.21 10.87
C LEU A 917 12.93 21.15 11.95
N ARG A 918 12.84 21.52 13.24
CA ARG A 918 12.63 20.58 14.36
C ARG A 918 11.38 19.68 14.19
N PRO A 919 10.14 20.22 14.07
CA PRO A 919 8.96 19.40 13.86
C PRO A 919 8.97 18.69 12.52
N LEU A 920 9.54 19.29 11.47
CA LEU A 920 9.65 18.68 10.15
C LEU A 920 10.51 17.40 10.19
N VAL A 921 11.65 17.41 10.91
CA VAL A 921 12.49 16.22 11.11
C VAL A 921 11.76 15.13 11.90
N SER A 922 11.05 15.48 12.98
CA SER A 922 10.28 14.48 13.77
C SER A 922 9.13 13.88 12.95
N TYR A 923 8.35 14.71 12.23
CA TYR A 923 7.29 14.24 11.33
C TYR A 923 7.83 13.27 10.28
N TRP A 924 8.91 13.60 9.56
CA TRP A 924 9.43 12.72 8.51
C TRP A 924 10.12 11.46 9.06
N LYS A 925 10.74 11.48 10.25
CA LYS A 925 11.19 10.26 10.96
C LYS A 925 9.99 9.32 11.19
N LYS A 926 8.99 9.79 11.95
CA LYS A 926 7.76 9.04 12.28
C LYS A 926 6.99 8.59 11.03
N ARG A 927 6.96 9.42 9.98
CA ARG A 927 6.31 9.09 8.71
C ARG A 927 6.90 7.85 8.05
N HIS A 928 8.22 7.77 7.95
CA HIS A 928 8.88 6.64 7.31
C HIS A 928 8.67 5.32 8.08
N GLU A 929 8.58 5.36 9.42
CA GLU A 929 8.24 4.18 10.22
C GLU A 929 6.78 3.72 10.01
N VAL A 930 5.83 4.65 9.91
CA VAL A 930 4.41 4.33 9.64
C VAL A 930 4.24 3.74 8.25
N ASP A 931 4.87 4.32 7.23
CA ASP A 931 4.78 3.80 5.86
C ASP A 931 5.52 2.46 5.70
N ALA A 932 6.67 2.26 6.36
CA ALA A 932 7.34 0.97 6.42
C ALA A 932 6.49 -0.12 7.10
N ARG A 933 5.75 0.23 8.17
CA ARG A 933 4.80 -0.70 8.82
C ARG A 933 3.65 -1.06 7.89
N ARG A 934 3.05 -0.08 7.19
CA ARG A 934 2.00 -0.34 6.18
C ARG A 934 2.50 -1.25 5.05
N GLU A 935 3.73 -1.04 4.57
CA GLU A 935 4.33 -1.88 3.54
C GLU A 935 4.47 -3.34 4.01
N MET A 936 4.95 -3.58 5.24
CA MET A 936 5.00 -4.92 5.84
C MET A 936 3.62 -5.53 6.07
N ASP A 937 2.63 -4.74 6.50
CA ASP A 937 1.27 -5.22 6.74
C ASP A 937 0.59 -5.61 5.42
N ILE A 938 0.73 -4.81 4.34
CA ILE A 938 0.28 -5.16 2.99
C ILE A 938 0.98 -6.43 2.48
N ALA A 939 2.29 -6.57 2.68
CA ALA A 939 3.04 -7.75 2.25
C ALA A 939 2.58 -9.02 2.97
N HIS A 940 2.42 -8.97 4.30
CA HIS A 940 1.99 -10.08 5.13
C HIS A 940 0.61 -10.61 4.72
N PHE A 941 -0.41 -9.74 4.68
CA PHE A 941 -1.79 -10.15 4.33
C PHE A 941 -1.91 -10.70 2.90
N SER A 942 -1.08 -10.25 1.95
CA SER A 942 -1.21 -10.62 0.54
C SER A 942 -0.38 -11.83 0.10
N THR A 943 0.80 -12.05 0.69
CA THR A 943 1.74 -13.10 0.25
C THR A 943 1.57 -14.43 0.98
N GLY A 944 0.82 -14.45 2.07
CA GLY A 944 0.71 -15.62 2.94
C GLY A 944 1.95 -15.87 3.83
N ARG A 945 2.99 -15.03 3.75
CA ARG A 945 4.22 -15.20 4.53
C ARG A 945 4.09 -14.65 5.95
N GLU A 946 4.63 -15.39 6.92
CA GLU A 946 4.84 -14.93 8.29
C GLU A 946 5.83 -13.76 8.35
N ARG A 947 5.82 -12.99 9.45
CA ARG A 947 6.80 -11.91 9.65
C ARG A 947 8.14 -12.47 10.10
N ILE A 948 9.21 -11.91 9.54
CA ILE A 948 10.61 -12.22 9.91
C ILE A 948 10.85 -11.94 11.40
N THR A 949 10.33 -10.82 11.93
CA THR A 949 10.23 -10.58 13.37
C THR A 949 8.77 -10.61 13.85
N PRO A 950 8.37 -11.55 14.71
CA PRO A 950 7.06 -11.54 15.37
C PRO A 950 6.82 -10.26 16.20
N ARG A 951 5.58 -9.76 16.24
CA ARG A 951 5.19 -8.58 17.02
C ARG A 951 5.22 -8.86 18.54
N ARG A 952 6.35 -8.62 19.18
CA ARG A 952 6.41 -8.46 20.65
C ARG A 952 5.68 -7.20 21.10
N TYR A 953 4.91 -7.30 22.18
CA TYR A 953 4.15 -6.18 22.73
C TYR A 953 5.02 -5.36 23.72
N PRO A 954 4.70 -4.08 23.98
CA PRO A 954 5.54 -3.24 24.83
C PRO A 954 5.66 -3.72 26.29
N ASP A 955 4.65 -4.42 26.78
CA ASP A 955 4.48 -4.83 28.19
C ASP A 955 5.44 -5.97 28.60
N ASP A 956 6.11 -6.62 27.64
CA ASP A 956 7.26 -7.52 27.83
C ASP A 956 8.37 -6.94 28.73
N ARG A 957 8.36 -5.61 28.96
CA ARG A 957 9.35 -4.91 29.80
C ARG A 957 9.06 -4.95 31.30
N GLU A 958 7.81 -5.09 31.74
CA GLU A 958 7.49 -5.23 33.17
C GLU A 958 7.57 -6.68 33.66
N TYR A 959 7.29 -7.66 32.79
CA TYR A 959 7.38 -9.10 33.10
C TYR A 959 8.81 -9.65 33.13
N ARG A 960 9.75 -8.93 33.75
CA ARG A 960 11.16 -9.32 33.84
C ARG A 960 11.47 -10.43 34.85
N HIS A 961 10.45 -11.02 35.47
CA HIS A 961 10.55 -12.14 36.38
C HIS A 961 9.72 -13.35 35.90
N GLY A 962 10.35 -14.23 35.12
CA GLY A 962 10.04 -15.67 35.13
C GLY A 962 8.94 -16.21 34.20
N GLY A 963 8.34 -15.42 33.31
CA GLY A 963 7.29 -15.90 32.39
C GLY A 963 7.62 -15.73 30.91
N THR A 964 7.85 -16.82 30.17
CA THR A 964 7.96 -16.80 28.70
C THR A 964 6.59 -16.88 28.04
N HIS A 965 5.78 -15.83 28.20
CA HIS A 965 4.57 -15.68 27.39
C HIS A 965 4.95 -15.11 26.02
N GLU A 966 4.95 -15.96 25.00
CA GLU A 966 4.99 -15.51 23.62
C GLU A 966 3.70 -14.76 23.28
N ALA A 967 3.81 -13.71 22.46
CA ALA A 967 2.65 -12.95 22.02
C ALA A 967 1.65 -13.85 21.27
N PRO A 968 0.33 -13.58 21.33
CA PRO A 968 -0.65 -14.36 20.58
C PRO A 968 -0.27 -14.42 19.10
N PRO A 969 -0.32 -15.61 18.45
CA PRO A 969 0.06 -15.74 17.05
C PRO A 969 -0.78 -14.79 16.18
N GLU A 970 -0.12 -14.11 15.23
CA GLU A 970 -0.85 -13.25 14.28
C GLU A 970 -1.84 -14.11 13.47
N PRO A 971 -3.04 -13.59 13.16
CA PRO A 971 -4.07 -14.38 12.49
C PRO A 971 -3.56 -14.86 11.13
N PRO A 972 -3.93 -16.08 10.69
CA PRO A 972 -3.43 -16.64 9.45
C PRO A 972 -3.77 -15.71 8.27
N PRO A 973 -2.79 -15.37 7.42
CA PRO A 973 -2.97 -14.39 6.35
C PRO A 973 -3.97 -14.87 5.29
N ASP A 974 -4.90 -13.99 4.92
CA ASP A 974 -5.90 -14.23 3.87
C ASP A 974 -5.56 -13.48 2.57
N PRO A 975 -5.12 -14.16 1.50
CA PRO A 975 -4.86 -13.54 0.20
C PRO A 975 -6.09 -12.89 -0.45
N ALA A 976 -7.31 -13.26 -0.05
CA ALA A 976 -8.55 -12.65 -0.54
C ALA A 976 -8.91 -11.34 0.17
N ALA A 977 -8.20 -10.97 1.24
CA ALA A 977 -8.52 -9.85 2.12
C ALA A 977 -8.71 -8.51 1.39
N SER A 978 -9.59 -7.69 1.95
CA SER A 978 -9.68 -6.27 1.63
C SER A 978 -8.40 -5.55 2.09
N LEU A 979 -7.69 -4.93 1.14
CA LEU A 979 -6.48 -4.15 1.41
C LEU A 979 -6.77 -2.64 1.20
N PRO A 980 -7.46 -1.95 2.14
CA PRO A 980 -7.83 -0.55 1.98
C PRO A 980 -6.61 0.38 1.85
N ASP A 981 -5.50 0.05 2.50
CA ASP A 981 -4.27 0.87 2.48
C ASP A 981 -3.53 0.89 1.14
N LEU A 982 -3.85 0.01 0.19
CA LEU A 982 -3.31 0.11 -1.19
C LEU A 982 -3.61 1.46 -1.83
N SER A 983 -4.74 2.10 -1.49
CA SER A 983 -5.07 3.45 -1.97
C SER A 983 -4.17 4.55 -1.39
N SER A 984 -3.56 4.33 -0.23
CA SER A 984 -2.57 5.23 0.37
C SER A 984 -1.15 4.99 -0.21
N PHE A 985 -0.88 3.77 -0.68
CA PHE A 985 0.39 3.36 -1.28
C PHE A 985 0.46 3.77 -2.76
N PHE A 986 -0.45 3.25 -3.59
CA PHE A 986 -0.69 3.66 -4.98
C PHE A 986 -1.53 4.95 -5.02
N ASN A 987 -1.05 5.99 -4.36
CA ASN A 987 -1.77 7.24 -4.14
C ASN A 987 -1.91 8.08 -5.42
N TRP A 988 -2.99 8.88 -5.48
CA TRP A 988 -3.37 9.61 -6.69
C TRP A 988 -2.46 10.81 -7.03
N CYS A 989 -1.53 11.22 -6.16
CA CYS A 989 -0.63 12.35 -6.47
C CYS A 989 0.27 12.09 -7.69
N VAL A 990 0.56 10.82 -8.00
CA VAL A 990 1.32 10.40 -9.18
C VAL A 990 0.55 10.67 -10.48
N LEU A 991 -0.78 10.73 -10.44
CA LEU A 991 -1.64 10.96 -11.61
C LEU A 991 -1.99 12.44 -11.77
N ASP A 992 -2.38 13.11 -10.69
CA ASP A 992 -2.83 14.52 -10.68
C ASP A 992 -1.70 15.55 -10.50
N ASP A 993 -0.42 15.14 -10.50
CA ASP A 993 0.76 16.00 -10.26
C ASP A 993 0.61 16.90 -9.02
N CYS A 994 0.13 16.31 -7.93
CA CYS A 994 -0.24 17.04 -6.71
C CYS A 994 0.92 17.44 -5.79
N ARG A 995 2.15 16.97 -6.07
CA ARG A 995 3.41 17.24 -5.36
C ARG A 995 4.59 17.33 -6.35
N PRO A 996 5.66 18.10 -6.04
CA PRO A 996 6.88 18.16 -6.87
C PRO A 996 7.62 16.82 -7.02
N ILE A 997 7.51 15.94 -6.02
CA ILE A 997 8.08 14.60 -6.02
C ILE A 997 6.92 13.61 -6.18
N LEU A 998 7.01 12.74 -7.18
CA LEU A 998 5.98 11.74 -7.49
C LEU A 998 6.34 10.37 -6.89
N LYS A 999 7.63 10.02 -6.92
CA LYS A 999 8.19 8.88 -6.17
C LYS A 999 9.63 9.17 -5.78
N CYS A 1000 10.01 8.80 -4.57
CA CYS A 1000 11.38 8.91 -4.05
C CYS A 1000 11.74 7.64 -3.27
N GLY A 1001 13.04 7.35 -3.14
CA GLY A 1001 13.52 6.17 -2.41
C GLY A 1001 15.03 5.96 -2.48
N ARG A 1002 15.56 5.24 -1.47
CA ARG A 1002 16.94 4.76 -1.41
C ARG A 1002 17.02 3.43 -2.16
N LEU A 1003 17.69 3.40 -3.29
CA LEU A 1003 17.80 2.22 -4.16
C LEU A 1003 19.25 1.76 -4.31
N TYR A 1004 19.44 0.55 -4.83
CA TYR A 1004 20.72 0.08 -5.35
C TYR A 1004 20.72 0.26 -6.87
N GLY A 1005 21.61 1.10 -7.39
CA GLY A 1005 21.73 1.35 -8.83
C GLY A 1005 23.11 1.00 -9.35
N ARG A 1006 23.18 0.43 -10.56
CA ARG A 1006 24.46 0.10 -11.22
C ARG A 1006 24.62 0.79 -12.58
N LYS A 1007 25.87 0.89 -13.05
CA LYS A 1007 26.24 1.53 -14.33
C LYS A 1007 26.26 0.49 -15.45
N GLY A 1008 25.11 0.28 -16.11
CA GLY A 1008 24.97 -0.69 -17.19
C GLY A 1008 25.06 -2.15 -16.71
N TRP A 1009 25.51 -3.04 -17.58
CA TRP A 1009 25.50 -4.50 -17.35
C TRP A 1009 26.60 -5.03 -16.43
N TRP A 1010 27.78 -4.42 -16.44
CA TRP A 1010 28.97 -4.94 -15.74
C TRP A 1010 29.39 -4.09 -14.52
N GLY A 1011 28.55 -3.14 -14.11
CA GLY A 1011 28.82 -2.28 -12.96
C GLY A 1011 28.38 -2.91 -11.64
N SER A 1012 29.16 -2.75 -10.57
CA SER A 1012 28.70 -3.09 -9.22
C SER A 1012 27.53 -2.20 -8.76
N TYR A 1013 26.59 -2.79 -8.03
CA TYR A 1013 25.49 -2.08 -7.37
C TYR A 1013 26.02 -1.10 -6.32
N LYS A 1014 25.44 0.10 -6.28
CA LYS A 1014 25.83 1.18 -5.36
C LYS A 1014 24.58 1.87 -4.82
N HIS A 1015 24.59 2.24 -3.55
CA HIS A 1015 23.51 3.02 -2.96
C HIS A 1015 23.33 4.37 -3.69
N ILE A 1016 22.08 4.68 -4.00
CA ILE A 1016 21.65 5.90 -4.67
C ILE A 1016 20.35 6.39 -4.01
N GLN A 1017 20.07 7.68 -4.11
CA GLN A 1017 18.69 8.14 -4.10
C GLN A 1017 18.22 8.22 -5.55
N LEU A 1018 17.01 7.73 -5.81
CA LEU A 1018 16.28 8.02 -7.04
C LEU A 1018 15.07 8.90 -6.70
N VAL A 1019 14.81 9.91 -7.55
CA VAL A 1019 13.68 10.82 -7.43
C VAL A 1019 13.01 10.96 -8.79
N LEU A 1020 11.69 10.75 -8.86
CA LEU A 1020 10.85 10.94 -10.04
C LEU A 1020 10.13 12.29 -9.94
N VAL A 1021 10.40 13.15 -10.91
CA VAL A 1021 9.93 14.55 -11.00
C VAL A 1021 9.62 14.86 -12.46
N SER A 1022 8.34 15.08 -12.78
CA SER A 1022 7.85 15.62 -14.07
C SER A 1022 8.60 15.10 -15.32
N GLY A 1023 8.40 13.84 -15.67
CA GLY A 1023 9.02 13.19 -16.83
C GLY A 1023 10.53 12.87 -16.70
N HIS A 1024 11.12 13.09 -15.52
CA HIS A 1024 12.55 12.91 -15.28
C HIS A 1024 12.86 12.10 -14.03
N LEU A 1025 13.86 11.22 -14.14
CA LEU A 1025 14.47 10.50 -13.03
C LEU A 1025 15.82 11.13 -12.68
N VAL A 1026 15.88 11.75 -11.50
CA VAL A 1026 17.10 12.37 -10.95
C VAL A 1026 17.77 11.37 -10.00
N GLN A 1027 19.04 11.07 -10.26
CA GLN A 1027 19.84 10.13 -9.50
C GLN A 1027 20.90 10.88 -8.68
N TYR A 1028 20.82 10.81 -7.36
CA TYR A 1028 21.84 11.32 -6.44
C TYR A 1028 22.67 10.15 -5.90
N ARG A 1029 24.00 10.28 -5.86
CA ARG A 1029 24.88 9.19 -5.41
C ARG A 1029 25.07 9.25 -3.90
N ILE A 1030 24.79 8.15 -3.22
CA ILE A 1030 25.10 7.97 -1.81
C ILE A 1030 26.56 7.53 -1.71
N THR A 1031 27.40 8.33 -1.03
CA THR A 1031 28.80 7.99 -0.75
C THR A 1031 29.01 7.92 0.77
N GLY A 1032 29.58 6.82 1.26
CA GLY A 1032 29.72 6.55 2.69
C GLY A 1032 30.62 7.55 3.43
N ARG A 1033 30.23 7.86 4.68
CA ARG A 1033 30.90 8.68 5.72
C ARG A 1033 31.44 10.08 5.35
N THR A 1034 31.49 10.47 4.07
CA THR A 1034 32.33 11.59 3.59
C THR A 1034 31.57 12.71 2.91
N SER A 1035 30.39 12.47 2.33
CA SER A 1035 29.57 13.49 1.67
C SER A 1035 28.54 14.09 2.62
N LEU A 1036 28.43 15.42 2.61
CA LEU A 1036 27.44 16.15 3.42
C LEU A 1036 26.04 16.16 2.78
N HIS A 1037 25.97 15.88 1.48
CA HIS A 1037 24.74 15.69 0.69
C HIS A 1037 25.05 14.64 -0.38
N HIS A 1038 24.05 13.90 -0.81
CA HIS A 1038 24.16 13.04 -2.00
C HIS A 1038 24.28 13.94 -3.22
N ARG A 1039 25.44 13.94 -3.90
CA ARG A 1039 25.68 14.78 -5.08
C ARG A 1039 24.84 14.27 -6.24
N LYS A 1040 24.17 15.19 -6.95
CA LYS A 1040 23.45 14.87 -8.20
C LYS A 1040 24.43 14.24 -9.19
N SER A 1041 24.13 13.02 -9.63
CA SER A 1041 25.04 12.19 -10.44
C SER A 1041 24.56 12.05 -11.88
N LYS A 1042 23.25 12.11 -12.13
CA LYS A 1042 22.64 11.84 -13.44
C LYS A 1042 21.21 12.37 -13.47
N VAL A 1043 20.74 12.77 -14.64
CA VAL A 1043 19.31 12.90 -14.96
C VAL A 1043 19.02 11.96 -16.12
N ILE A 1044 17.85 11.32 -16.09
CA ILE A 1044 17.32 10.47 -17.16
C ILE A 1044 15.96 11.07 -17.54
N SER A 1045 15.79 11.51 -18.79
CA SER A 1045 14.44 11.74 -19.33
C SER A 1045 13.82 10.39 -19.67
N ILE A 1046 12.53 10.22 -19.38
CA ILE A 1046 11.79 8.99 -19.66
C ILE A 1046 11.02 9.04 -21.00
N LEU A 1047 11.10 10.15 -21.74
CA LEU A 1047 10.32 10.40 -22.97
C LEU A 1047 10.53 9.35 -24.07
N ASP A 1048 11.71 8.71 -24.12
CA ASP A 1048 11.94 7.49 -24.89
C ASP A 1048 12.56 6.41 -23.98
N ALA A 1049 11.77 5.93 -23.03
CA ALA A 1049 12.11 4.84 -22.13
C ALA A 1049 11.07 3.72 -22.13
N TYR A 1050 11.54 2.48 -22.00
CA TYR A 1050 10.76 1.33 -21.52
C TYR A 1050 11.20 0.98 -20.10
N VAL A 1051 10.26 0.55 -19.25
CA VAL A 1051 10.51 0.04 -17.89
C VAL A 1051 9.92 -1.35 -17.76
N CYS A 1052 10.71 -2.31 -17.30
CA CYS A 1052 10.23 -3.67 -17.05
C CYS A 1052 10.75 -4.20 -15.70
N SER A 1053 10.02 -5.17 -15.15
CA SER A 1053 10.11 -5.60 -13.75
C SER A 1053 10.51 -7.07 -13.59
N GLY A 1054 10.88 -7.48 -12.37
CA GLY A 1054 10.85 -8.89 -11.97
C GLY A 1054 11.83 -9.81 -12.69
N TYR A 1055 11.40 -11.06 -12.91
CA TYR A 1055 12.15 -12.09 -13.62
C TYR A 1055 12.41 -11.72 -15.10
N PHE A 1056 11.52 -10.95 -15.73
CA PHE A 1056 11.76 -10.33 -17.05
C PHE A 1056 13.00 -9.43 -16.99
N ALA A 1057 13.12 -8.59 -15.97
CA ALA A 1057 14.29 -7.75 -15.75
C ALA A 1057 15.55 -8.56 -15.36
N ALA A 1058 15.40 -9.65 -14.61
CA ALA A 1058 16.51 -10.52 -14.19
C ALA A 1058 17.15 -11.25 -15.37
N HIS A 1059 16.35 -11.71 -16.33
CA HIS A 1059 16.79 -12.32 -17.60
C HIS A 1059 17.68 -11.44 -18.48
N TYR A 1060 17.75 -10.13 -18.24
CA TYR A 1060 18.63 -9.21 -18.96
C TYR A 1060 20.02 -9.06 -18.31
N LEU A 1061 20.19 -9.55 -17.08
CA LEU A 1061 21.48 -9.53 -16.41
C LEU A 1061 22.41 -10.54 -17.12
N PRO A 1062 23.68 -10.20 -17.41
CA PRO A 1062 24.62 -11.15 -17.99
C PRO A 1062 24.75 -12.44 -17.19
N GLU A 1063 25.09 -13.52 -17.89
CA GLU A 1063 25.31 -14.85 -17.30
C GLU A 1063 26.22 -14.80 -16.06
N GLY A 1064 25.86 -15.59 -15.05
CA GLY A 1064 26.55 -15.62 -13.76
C GLY A 1064 26.28 -14.44 -12.81
N GLN A 1065 25.53 -13.40 -13.23
CA GLN A 1065 25.17 -12.29 -12.34
C GLN A 1065 23.83 -12.46 -11.58
N TYR A 1066 23.05 -13.48 -11.95
CA TYR A 1066 21.80 -13.84 -11.31
C TYR A 1066 21.73 -15.37 -11.23
N ASN A 1067 21.27 -15.88 -10.09
CA ASN A 1067 21.07 -17.30 -9.83
C ASN A 1067 19.61 -17.50 -9.39
N PRO A 1068 18.76 -18.17 -10.19
CA PRO A 1068 17.35 -18.39 -9.85
C PRO A 1068 17.14 -19.37 -8.67
N ASP A 1069 18.17 -20.16 -8.36
CA ASP A 1069 18.21 -21.16 -7.29
C ASP A 1069 18.90 -20.63 -6.02
N ALA A 1070 19.19 -19.32 -5.94
CA ALA A 1070 19.74 -18.70 -4.74
C ALA A 1070 18.68 -18.66 -3.62
N PRO A 1071 19.03 -18.99 -2.36
CA PRO A 1071 18.09 -18.95 -1.26
C PRO A 1071 17.63 -17.52 -0.95
N HIS A 1072 16.37 -17.39 -0.54
CA HIS A 1072 15.81 -16.13 -0.09
C HIS A 1072 16.53 -15.64 1.18
N VAL A 1073 16.99 -14.38 1.16
CA VAL A 1073 17.75 -13.77 2.26
C VAL A 1073 16.91 -12.71 2.94
N ALA A 1074 16.54 -12.96 4.20
CA ALA A 1074 15.87 -12.01 5.08
C ALA A 1074 16.71 -10.74 5.30
N ARG A 1075 16.07 -9.57 5.18
CA ARG A 1075 16.69 -8.24 5.31
C ARG A 1075 15.85 -7.36 6.23
N ARG A 1076 16.51 -6.54 7.05
CA ARG A 1076 15.89 -5.49 7.87
C ARG A 1076 16.56 -4.15 7.63
N TYR A 1077 15.77 -3.12 7.37
CA TYR A 1077 16.23 -1.78 7.02
C TYR A 1077 16.16 -0.79 8.20
N GLN A 1078 16.81 0.38 8.03
CA GLN A 1078 16.94 1.41 9.07
C GLN A 1078 15.60 2.02 9.52
N ASP A 1079 14.59 1.99 8.66
CA ASP A 1079 13.21 2.42 8.91
C ASP A 1079 12.30 1.29 9.42
N GLY A 1080 12.88 0.13 9.78
CA GLY A 1080 12.15 -1.01 10.35
C GLY A 1080 11.44 -1.89 9.34
N LEU A 1081 11.53 -1.60 8.03
CA LEU A 1081 11.04 -2.48 6.96
C LEU A 1081 11.79 -3.83 6.98
N GLU A 1082 11.04 -4.93 6.90
CA GLU A 1082 11.53 -6.30 6.85
C GLU A 1082 11.00 -7.01 5.59
N THR A 1083 11.84 -7.80 4.92
CA THR A 1083 11.51 -8.50 3.66
C THR A 1083 12.53 -9.62 3.36
N ASP A 1084 12.04 -10.71 2.79
CA ASP A 1084 12.79 -11.88 2.29
C ASP A 1084 12.80 -11.96 0.74
N ASP A 1085 12.35 -10.90 0.05
CA ASP A 1085 12.10 -10.89 -1.39
C ASP A 1085 13.34 -11.24 -2.23
N GLY A 1086 13.12 -11.96 -3.33
CA GLY A 1086 14.15 -12.46 -4.24
C GLY A 1086 15.02 -11.36 -4.89
N GLU A 1087 16.09 -11.78 -5.55
CA GLU A 1087 16.94 -10.89 -6.36
C GLU A 1087 16.10 -10.27 -7.49
N GLU A 1088 15.35 -11.12 -8.18
CA GLU A 1088 14.38 -10.83 -9.23
C GLU A 1088 13.17 -10.04 -8.71
N ASP A 1089 12.61 -10.41 -7.56
CA ASP A 1089 11.43 -9.74 -7.02
C ASP A 1089 11.71 -8.29 -6.60
N THR A 1090 12.97 -7.96 -6.30
CA THR A 1090 13.43 -6.59 -6.01
C THR A 1090 13.99 -5.84 -7.23
N LEU A 1091 14.02 -6.43 -8.43
CA LEU A 1091 14.70 -5.85 -9.59
C LEU A 1091 13.75 -5.11 -10.55
N PHE A 1092 14.20 -3.98 -11.09
CA PHE A 1092 13.64 -3.39 -12.31
C PHE A 1092 14.70 -2.73 -13.18
N VAL A 1093 14.41 -2.63 -14.48
CA VAL A 1093 15.35 -2.10 -15.48
C VAL A 1093 14.66 -1.06 -16.37
N ILE A 1094 15.42 -0.02 -16.72
CA ILE A 1094 14.99 1.05 -17.62
C ILE A 1094 15.90 1.10 -18.85
N TRP A 1095 15.32 0.91 -20.04
CA TRP A 1095 15.98 1.10 -21.35
C TRP A 1095 15.57 2.45 -21.92
N TYR A 1096 16.47 3.43 -21.88
CA TYR A 1096 16.16 4.80 -22.27
C TYR A 1096 17.15 5.34 -23.32
N ARG A 1097 16.70 6.24 -24.20
CA ARG A 1097 17.60 7.04 -25.03
C ARG A 1097 17.89 8.38 -24.37
N ASN A 1098 19.12 8.86 -24.55
CA ASN A 1098 19.56 10.14 -23.98
C ASN A 1098 19.21 11.28 -24.95
N ILE A 1099 17.91 11.49 -25.18
CA ILE A 1099 17.41 12.63 -25.95
C ILE A 1099 17.90 13.90 -25.24
N LYS A 1100 18.76 14.68 -25.91
CA LYS A 1100 19.15 16.02 -25.47
C LYS A 1100 18.02 17.00 -25.85
N ALA A 1101 16.88 16.88 -25.19
CA ALA A 1101 15.86 17.91 -25.21
C ALA A 1101 16.42 19.12 -24.45
N GLU A 1102 17.02 20.07 -25.17
CA GLU A 1102 17.29 21.40 -24.64
C GLU A 1102 15.93 22.04 -24.29
N ARG A 1103 15.80 22.60 -23.08
CA ARG A 1103 14.51 23.06 -22.53
C ARG A 1103 13.84 24.03 -23.52
N GLY A 1104 12.77 23.58 -24.19
CA GLY A 1104 11.99 24.36 -25.17
C GLY A 1104 12.22 24.05 -26.66
N ARG A 1105 13.21 23.22 -27.03
CA ARG A 1105 13.35 22.77 -28.44
C ARG A 1105 12.30 21.71 -28.79
N LYS A 1106 11.47 21.96 -29.80
CA LYS A 1106 10.67 20.90 -30.46
C LYS A 1106 11.59 19.86 -31.11
N LEU A 1107 11.26 18.58 -30.94
CA LEU A 1107 11.91 17.46 -31.63
C LEU A 1107 11.35 17.36 -33.05
N GLY A 1108 12.20 17.09 -34.04
CA GLY A 1108 11.79 16.90 -35.43
C GLY A 1108 11.97 15.46 -35.91
N SER A 1109 11.47 15.16 -37.12
CA SER A 1109 11.61 13.84 -37.75
C SER A 1109 13.08 13.36 -37.82
N ALA A 1110 14.03 14.27 -38.07
CA ALA A 1110 15.46 13.95 -38.07
C ALA A 1110 16.06 13.57 -36.70
N ASP A 1111 15.37 13.84 -35.59
CA ASP A 1111 15.78 13.38 -34.26
C ASP A 1111 15.31 11.94 -33.96
N VAL A 1112 14.40 11.36 -34.79
CA VAL A 1112 13.77 10.05 -34.55
C VAL A 1112 14.80 8.91 -34.65
N PRO A 1113 14.94 8.07 -33.62
CA PRO A 1113 15.96 7.02 -33.60
C PRO A 1113 15.55 5.79 -34.45
N PRO A 1114 16.43 5.19 -35.27
CA PRO A 1114 16.19 3.89 -35.91
C PRO A 1114 16.02 2.75 -34.87
N LEU A 1115 15.54 1.57 -35.26
CA LEU A 1115 15.24 0.49 -34.30
C LEU A 1115 16.54 -0.05 -33.66
N SER A 1116 17.60 -0.14 -34.46
CA SER A 1116 18.98 -0.48 -34.07
C SER A 1116 19.68 0.57 -33.20
N ALA A 1117 19.07 1.74 -32.93
CA ALA A 1117 19.69 2.81 -32.15
C ALA A 1117 19.91 2.40 -30.68
N LYS A 1118 21.16 2.08 -30.34
CA LYS A 1118 21.62 1.60 -29.03
C LYS A 1118 21.02 2.38 -27.84
N ARG A 1119 20.05 1.77 -27.14
CA ARG A 1119 19.49 2.29 -25.88
C ARG A 1119 20.52 2.21 -24.76
N LYS A 1120 20.46 3.14 -23.80
CA LYS A 1120 21.21 3.07 -22.54
C LYS A 1120 20.37 2.33 -21.50
N VAL A 1121 21.03 1.54 -20.65
CA VAL A 1121 20.36 0.75 -19.63
C VAL A 1121 20.74 1.23 -18.23
N ALA A 1122 19.74 1.37 -17.37
CA ALA A 1122 19.91 1.55 -15.94
C ALA A 1122 19.19 0.40 -15.22
N VAL A 1123 19.95 -0.38 -14.46
CA VAL A 1123 19.45 -1.50 -13.66
C VAL A 1123 19.38 -1.03 -12.21
N PHE A 1124 18.23 -1.27 -11.58
CA PHE A 1124 17.91 -0.86 -10.21
C PHE A 1124 17.39 -2.04 -9.40
N ARG A 1125 17.69 -2.02 -8.10
CA ARG A 1125 17.14 -2.95 -7.12
C ARG A 1125 16.58 -2.18 -5.92
N THR A 1126 15.36 -2.54 -5.52
CA THR A 1126 14.61 -1.97 -4.40
C THR A 1126 14.91 -2.70 -3.09
N ARG A 1127 14.21 -2.34 -2.02
CA ARG A 1127 14.22 -3.08 -0.76
C ARG A 1127 13.30 -4.30 -0.81
N SER A 1128 12.08 -4.11 -1.31
CA SER A 1128 10.98 -5.08 -1.37
C SER A 1128 10.35 -5.17 -2.77
N LYS A 1129 9.53 -6.21 -3.00
CA LYS A 1129 8.68 -6.36 -4.18
C LYS A 1129 7.64 -5.23 -4.30
N LEU A 1130 7.03 -4.84 -3.19
CA LEU A 1130 6.06 -3.72 -3.16
C LEU A 1130 6.71 -2.39 -3.57
N GLU A 1131 7.93 -2.12 -3.11
CA GLU A 1131 8.67 -0.92 -3.52
C GLU A 1131 9.01 -0.96 -5.02
N ARG A 1132 9.36 -2.13 -5.58
CA ARG A 1132 9.55 -2.32 -7.04
C ARG A 1132 8.28 -1.96 -7.79
N ASP A 1133 7.16 -2.54 -7.39
CA ASP A 1133 5.89 -2.41 -8.10
C ASP A 1133 5.38 -0.96 -8.09
N ALA A 1134 5.48 -0.27 -6.96
CA ALA A 1134 5.18 1.16 -6.87
C ALA A 1134 6.12 2.05 -7.72
N TRP A 1135 7.40 1.71 -7.85
CA TRP A 1135 8.32 2.42 -8.74
C TRP A 1135 7.99 2.19 -10.21
N VAL A 1136 7.74 0.94 -10.61
CA VAL A 1136 7.46 0.57 -11.99
C VAL A 1136 6.11 1.13 -12.44
N TRP A 1137 5.08 1.07 -11.60
CA TRP A 1137 3.80 1.74 -11.86
C TRP A 1137 3.99 3.25 -12.04
N ALA A 1138 4.63 3.94 -11.09
CA ALA A 1138 4.78 5.39 -11.14
C ALA A 1138 5.58 5.88 -12.36
N ILE A 1139 6.64 5.18 -12.76
CA ILE A 1139 7.41 5.56 -13.95
C ILE A 1139 6.62 5.27 -15.23
N ASN A 1140 5.85 4.16 -15.32
CA ASN A 1140 4.98 3.92 -16.49
C ASN A 1140 3.85 4.96 -16.60
N SER A 1141 3.27 5.43 -15.48
CA SER A 1141 2.29 6.52 -15.47
C SER A 1141 2.89 7.86 -15.89
N GLU A 1142 4.14 8.14 -15.50
CA GLU A 1142 4.86 9.34 -15.95
C GLU A 1142 5.31 9.25 -17.43
N ILE A 1143 5.61 8.06 -17.95
CA ILE A 1143 5.84 7.83 -19.38
C ILE A 1143 4.55 8.10 -20.18
N GLU A 1144 3.39 7.63 -19.69
CA GLU A 1144 2.08 7.90 -20.30
C GLU A 1144 1.82 9.41 -20.44
N LYS A 1145 2.07 10.21 -19.38
CA LYS A 1145 1.97 11.68 -19.46
C LYS A 1145 3.00 12.28 -20.43
N ALA A 1146 4.25 11.85 -20.37
CA ALA A 1146 5.31 12.37 -21.24
C ALA A 1146 5.02 12.11 -22.73
N VAL A 1147 4.41 10.95 -23.06
CA VAL A 1147 3.90 10.63 -24.40
C VAL A 1147 2.71 11.51 -24.77
N ARG A 1148 1.71 11.66 -23.89
CA ARG A 1148 0.53 12.52 -24.15
C ARG A 1148 0.87 14.01 -24.28
N ALA A 1149 1.92 14.48 -23.61
CA ALA A 1149 2.46 15.83 -23.78
C ALA A 1149 3.29 16.01 -25.07
N SER A 1150 3.60 14.91 -25.78
CA SER A 1150 4.53 14.88 -26.93
C SER A 1150 3.94 14.10 -28.11
N ARG A 1151 2.64 14.21 -28.38
CA ARG A 1151 1.94 13.40 -29.41
C ARG A 1151 2.60 13.47 -30.79
N GLU A 1152 2.92 14.69 -31.26
CA GLU A 1152 3.65 14.94 -32.51
C GLU A 1152 4.91 14.06 -32.65
N TRP A 1153 5.63 13.84 -31.55
CA TRP A 1153 6.83 13.00 -31.50
C TRP A 1153 6.50 11.51 -31.48
N GLU A 1154 5.43 11.08 -30.78
CA GLU A 1154 5.03 9.68 -30.74
C GLU A 1154 4.47 9.21 -32.09
N ASP A 1155 3.65 10.02 -32.75
CA ASP A 1155 3.14 9.75 -34.09
C ASP A 1155 4.30 9.64 -35.10
N MET A 1156 5.29 10.56 -35.08
CA MET A 1156 6.53 10.44 -35.87
C MET A 1156 7.33 9.16 -35.55
N VAL A 1157 7.39 8.73 -34.29
CA VAL A 1157 8.09 7.50 -33.87
C VAL A 1157 7.35 6.22 -34.31
N ARG A 1158 6.02 6.27 -34.43
CA ARG A 1158 5.15 5.18 -34.94
C ARG A 1158 5.16 5.08 -36.47
N GLU A 1159 5.23 6.21 -37.17
CA GLU A 1159 5.25 6.29 -38.64
C GLU A 1159 6.65 6.10 -39.25
N ALA A 1160 7.70 6.11 -38.42
CA ALA A 1160 9.10 5.93 -38.79
C ALA A 1160 9.35 4.65 -39.63
N GLY A 1161 9.54 4.83 -40.94
CA GLY A 1161 9.81 3.75 -41.90
C GLY A 1161 8.61 3.27 -42.71
N GLU A 1162 7.51 4.03 -42.72
CA GLU A 1162 6.49 4.08 -43.79
C GLU A 1162 5.83 2.74 -44.21
N ILE A 1163 5.82 1.74 -43.32
CA ILE A 1163 5.42 0.32 -43.58
C ILE A 1163 3.99 0.16 -44.17
N LEU A 1164 3.16 1.20 -44.11
CA LEU A 1164 1.78 1.23 -44.62
C LEU A 1164 1.61 1.92 -45.98
N LYS A 1165 2.66 2.47 -46.60
CA LYS A 1165 2.58 3.02 -47.97
C LYS A 1165 2.74 1.94 -49.06
N VAL A 1166 2.49 0.67 -48.70
CA VAL A 1166 2.70 -0.55 -49.50
C VAL A 1166 1.50 -1.49 -49.35
#